data_AF-A0A6L7M363-F1
#
_entry.id   AF-A0A6L7M363-F1
#
_cell.length_a   1.000
_cell.length_b   1.000
_cell.length_c   1.000
_cell.angle_alpha   90.00
_cell.angle_beta   90.00
_cell.angle_gamma   90.00
#
_symmetry.space_group_name_H-M   'P 1'
#
loop_
_entity.id
_entity.type
_entity.pdbx_description
1 polymer ?
#
loop_
_entity_poly.entity_id
_entity_poly.type
_entity_poly.pdbx_seq_one_letter_code
_entity_poly.pdbx_strand_id
1 'polypeptide(L)'
;MTNKLALMGPCPLPAQRPLWPLIDAVIGNRYAAHIGADVRPMAFVNHGARKWILGLCLPAALGTVTDRAALAQSGSAPRNVGHPTFASPHARPIARNGSFIYVANTPADTVDVLDVAARALVGRIHVGIDPVSIAVRPDGSEVWVANHVSDTVSVIDANPSSPAFHQVIATVQNIDPATFSTRFDEPVGIAFANDRKAYVALSTSNRIAIVDVATRTVTGHLPIRAQDPRAIAVQGNRLYVIPFESGNQTQLSGCFAANLDGDLCTFDLWEHVVSNNNVLSQGYNADVVKHPGVPDRDLFVFNTETDALEQVVSGLGTLLYGLAVDSDHRVFVAHTDARNDANGRAGTRKDGLAQLDNRPWLNRIAQVDCSGECSTPRFFDLEPLPPLQPEPGMALATPFGIALSEDESTLVVTAAGSDKLFIVDANTGAVSRRVGVGVAPRGLTLISDNRGAPLEAWVLNAISNTVSVVDLGAQATAVGTTIALEDPTPADVKRGRLAFNSAEASSSGTFACASCHPDAHTDQLLWVLETPACDLEGCTQTPPRLTMPVRGLQDTEPFYWDGVPGDPFGGINTASVNTDVPPTDVLPTRDATEPGNCLSSQLDSSLGTTMCDTLNCPVNDEDKAGLLDAADRDAMARFLMSVPYPPAPAPPIDNVLSLSAREGFFESSSVNDAAERTTGAQTCGACHKDPFLTSTNTPSTGMEATTFRGAHDRWTVLSQGRVNLIDLLRLVGLGNGIEERDPWILIGLTPAMWEMILEGSTGFSGSFARQTTLNAETAQLPQTARLLKALEGSAAEGAIRLLGQGVRIADGVATPFAVEFLDGTYQTRTDGATQLPDELSIEKAQVTNDGTDFDRSTLLEAARDGALVLTLTGRAGVHADAGNPQPALWADGAREAQTRNVAIPFLGADSTLRFKGRHLHDRAALFVNGRRVAGTLGCETGRLPECDVERLVARFVDAPQPGGLHFLQVQNPEGLFSNDMMFFSNQAPLPPRPGNLLASGGAFTPGAGQFDKHWNTVELATNAISEIGGEVRIDLKSAAVFPWHAQISHAAMVIAGQQYTLCYDARAAGPRFITAYMDSNLDEWRNISGGQHRAHLTTTRQRFSHTFTVAQTDLFARVAFDLAQSPLDVQLDNIGLYEGSTCGVP
;
A
#
# COMPACT_ATOMS: atom_id res chain seq x y z
N MET A 1 -29.90 -24.68 -43.53
CA MET A 1 -29.08 -25.90 -43.72
C MET A 1 -27.62 -25.51 -43.56
N THR A 2 -26.87 -26.26 -42.75
CA THR A 2 -25.39 -26.37 -42.73
C THR A 2 -24.52 -25.12 -42.94
N ASN A 3 -24.00 -24.63 -41.82
CA ASN A 3 -22.59 -24.31 -41.54
C ASN A 3 -21.79 -23.38 -42.48
N LYS A 4 -21.31 -22.29 -41.90
CA LYS A 4 -19.87 -22.01 -41.81
C LYS A 4 -19.57 -21.33 -40.46
N LEU A 5 -18.80 -21.99 -39.60
CA LEU A 5 -18.16 -21.32 -38.46
C LEU A 5 -16.99 -20.49 -38.99
N ALA A 6 -16.77 -19.33 -38.39
CA ALA A 6 -15.46 -18.69 -38.37
C ALA A 6 -14.90 -18.86 -36.95
N LEU A 7 -13.78 -19.58 -36.83
CA LEU A 7 -13.04 -19.68 -35.57
C LEU A 7 -12.05 -18.53 -35.54
N MET A 8 -12.30 -17.54 -34.68
CA MET A 8 -11.27 -16.64 -34.16
C MET A 8 -10.81 -17.20 -32.82
N GLY A 9 -9.50 -17.20 -32.57
CA GLY A 9 -8.89 -17.80 -31.38
C GLY A 9 -8.70 -16.79 -30.23
N PRO A 10 -8.56 -17.26 -28.98
CA PRO A 10 -8.33 -16.41 -27.81
C PRO A 10 -6.90 -15.88 -27.73
N CYS A 11 -6.65 -15.01 -26.75
CA CYS A 11 -5.34 -14.43 -26.44
C CYS A 11 -4.22 -15.48 -26.24
N PRO A 12 -2.98 -15.18 -26.64
CA PRO A 12 -1.91 -16.16 -26.65
C PRO A 12 -1.23 -16.34 -25.28
N LEU A 13 -1.70 -17.31 -24.50
CA LEU A 13 -0.85 -17.92 -23.45
C LEU A 13 0.30 -18.72 -24.11
N PRO A 14 1.53 -18.69 -23.55
CA PRO A 14 2.71 -19.31 -24.17
C PRO A 14 2.74 -20.84 -24.02
N ALA A 15 1.96 -21.53 -24.86
CA ALA A 15 1.85 -22.99 -24.87
C ALA A 15 2.90 -23.69 -25.79
N GLN A 16 3.53 -24.74 -25.26
CA GLN A 16 4.66 -25.47 -25.86
C GLN A 16 4.31 -26.19 -27.19
N ARG A 17 5.28 -26.28 -28.13
CA ARG A 17 5.23 -27.21 -29.28
C ARG A 17 6.62 -27.77 -29.67
N PRO A 18 6.72 -29.07 -30.03
CA PRO A 18 7.95 -29.67 -30.56
C PRO A 18 8.08 -29.53 -32.10
N LEU A 19 9.28 -29.87 -32.60
CA LEU A 19 9.71 -29.91 -34.01
C LEU A 19 8.94 -31.01 -34.83
N TRP A 20 8.92 -31.09 -36.17
CA TRP A 20 9.78 -30.53 -37.25
C TRP A 20 8.96 -30.36 -38.60
N PRO A 21 9.48 -30.30 -39.87
CA PRO A 21 8.92 -29.39 -40.90
C PRO A 21 8.46 -30.04 -42.24
N LEU A 22 7.95 -29.21 -43.19
CA LEU A 22 8.04 -29.28 -44.68
C LEU A 22 7.16 -28.13 -45.27
N ILE A 23 7.69 -27.07 -45.90
CA ILE A 23 8.10 -26.87 -47.33
C ILE A 23 6.96 -26.48 -48.31
N ASP A 24 7.20 -25.38 -49.05
CA ASP A 24 6.58 -24.86 -50.30
C ASP A 24 5.07 -24.44 -50.33
N ALA A 25 4.57 -23.59 -51.27
CA ALA A 25 5.13 -22.44 -52.02
C ALA A 25 4.05 -21.75 -52.93
N VAL A 26 4.33 -20.51 -53.40
CA VAL A 26 3.99 -19.95 -54.74
C VAL A 26 2.52 -19.52 -55.12
N ILE A 27 2.35 -18.18 -55.25
CA ILE A 27 1.70 -17.37 -56.34
C ILE A 27 0.21 -17.58 -56.76
N GLY A 28 -0.55 -16.46 -56.81
CA GLY A 28 -1.66 -16.21 -57.79
C GLY A 28 -2.95 -15.59 -57.19
N ASN A 29 -3.33 -14.31 -57.26
CA ASN A 29 -3.23 -13.17 -58.22
C ASN A 29 -4.50 -12.95 -59.11
N ARG A 30 -5.12 -11.75 -59.00
CA ARG A 30 -5.97 -10.97 -59.96
C ARG A 30 -7.50 -10.77 -59.69
N TYR A 31 -7.96 -9.61 -60.21
CA TYR A 31 -9.33 -9.05 -60.38
C TYR A 31 -10.00 -8.47 -59.11
N ALA A 32 -10.36 -7.18 -58.96
CA ALA A 32 -10.70 -6.04 -59.85
C ALA A 32 -12.15 -6.09 -60.42
N ALA A 33 -12.95 -5.01 -60.50
CA ALA A 33 -12.78 -3.58 -60.13
C ALA A 33 -14.15 -2.85 -60.03
N HIS A 34 -14.20 -1.59 -59.53
CA HIS A 34 -14.95 -0.47 -60.16
C HIS A 34 -14.60 0.91 -59.54
N ILE A 35 -15.10 2.01 -60.12
CA ILE A 35 -14.59 3.41 -59.98
C ILE A 35 -15.76 4.42 -59.99
N GLY A 36 -15.66 5.53 -59.24
CA GLY A 36 -16.49 6.73 -59.39
C GLY A 36 -15.96 7.95 -58.59
N ALA A 37 -15.84 9.12 -59.24
CA ALA A 37 -15.46 10.42 -58.64
C ALA A 37 -16.73 11.32 -58.45
N ASP A 38 -16.76 12.54 -57.89
CA ASP A 38 -15.91 13.75 -58.07
C ASP A 38 -16.07 14.76 -56.91
N VAL A 39 -15.04 15.55 -56.59
CA VAL A 39 -15.15 16.91 -55.99
C VAL A 39 -14.06 17.83 -56.58
N ARG A 40 -14.32 19.15 -56.69
CA ARG A 40 -13.47 20.14 -57.40
C ARG A 40 -12.87 21.22 -56.47
N PRO A 41 -11.68 21.79 -56.78
CA PRO A 41 -11.13 22.99 -56.14
C PRO A 41 -10.97 24.22 -57.07
N MET A 42 -11.17 25.44 -56.53
CA MET A 42 -10.79 26.78 -57.05
C MET A 42 -11.31 27.86 -56.06
N ALA A 43 -10.88 29.13 -55.93
CA ALA A 43 -9.81 30.01 -56.49
C ALA A 43 -9.76 31.30 -55.57
N PHE A 44 -8.85 32.30 -55.58
CA PHE A 44 -7.49 32.61 -56.12
C PHE A 44 -7.06 34.00 -55.53
N VAL A 45 -5.92 34.61 -55.96
CA VAL A 45 -5.54 36.08 -55.82
C VAL A 45 -5.17 36.57 -54.40
N ASN A 46 -4.09 37.32 -54.09
CA ASN A 46 -2.78 37.74 -54.69
C ASN A 46 -1.86 38.20 -53.49
N HIS A 47 -0.62 38.70 -53.54
CA HIS A 47 0.36 39.21 -54.55
C HIS A 47 1.78 38.68 -54.17
N GLY A 48 3.00 39.18 -54.48
CA GLY A 48 3.57 40.36 -55.17
C GLY A 48 4.58 41.13 -54.27
N ALA A 49 5.82 41.52 -54.65
CA ALA A 49 6.51 41.40 -55.94
C ALA A 49 8.08 41.39 -55.89
N ARG A 50 8.69 40.57 -56.77
CA ARG A 50 9.97 40.73 -57.54
C ARG A 50 11.24 41.38 -56.91
N LYS A 51 12.37 40.65 -56.97
CA LYS A 51 13.45 40.91 -57.97
C LYS A 51 14.54 39.83 -58.09
N TRP A 52 14.88 39.54 -59.35
CA TRP A 52 16.00 38.75 -59.91
C TRP A 52 17.38 39.45 -59.68
N ILE A 53 18.58 38.89 -59.97
CA ILE A 53 19.00 37.82 -60.93
C ILE A 53 20.41 37.24 -60.60
N LEU A 54 20.80 36.12 -61.25
CA LEU A 54 22.10 35.38 -61.23
C LEU A 54 22.48 34.64 -59.92
N GLY A 55 23.32 33.58 -59.95
CA GLY A 55 23.75 32.76 -61.11
C GLY A 55 25.04 31.91 -60.95
N LEU A 56 24.98 30.63 -61.39
CA LEU A 56 26.05 29.71 -61.86
C LEU A 56 27.37 29.53 -61.06
N CYS A 57 27.51 28.43 -60.31
CA CYS A 57 28.20 27.18 -60.77
C CYS A 57 28.45 26.15 -59.63
N LEU A 58 28.35 24.86 -59.97
CA LEU A 58 28.82 23.69 -59.19
C LEU A 58 30.20 23.20 -59.73
N PRO A 59 30.91 22.20 -59.14
CA PRO A 59 30.63 21.44 -57.90
C PRO A 59 31.81 21.39 -56.88
N ALA A 60 31.53 20.90 -55.67
CA ALA A 60 32.52 20.27 -54.77
C ALA A 60 31.80 19.23 -53.88
N ALA A 61 32.53 18.26 -53.32
CA ALA A 61 31.98 17.19 -52.48
C ALA A 61 32.90 16.85 -51.30
N LEU A 62 32.31 16.34 -50.20
CA LEU A 62 32.93 15.81 -48.98
C LEU A 62 33.73 16.82 -48.11
N GLY A 63 33.39 16.91 -46.81
CA GLY A 63 34.25 17.58 -45.82
C GLY A 63 33.59 18.28 -44.62
N THR A 64 32.93 17.51 -43.74
CA THR A 64 32.80 17.77 -42.27
C THR A 64 32.37 19.15 -41.72
N VAL A 65 31.33 19.08 -40.87
CA VAL A 65 31.16 19.81 -39.58
C VAL A 65 30.57 21.23 -39.57
N THR A 66 29.81 21.49 -38.49
CA THR A 66 29.13 22.73 -38.05
C THR A 66 28.12 23.36 -39.01
N ASP A 67 26.84 23.17 -38.70
CA ASP A 67 25.85 24.24 -38.82
C ASP A 67 25.32 24.58 -37.42
N ARG A 68 25.04 25.86 -37.14
CA ARG A 68 24.83 26.40 -35.79
C ARG A 68 23.53 27.21 -35.74
N ALA A 69 22.41 26.50 -35.64
CA ALA A 69 21.06 27.10 -35.59
C ALA A 69 20.11 26.43 -34.57
N ALA A 70 20.66 25.84 -33.50
CA ALA A 70 19.84 25.41 -32.35
C ALA A 70 19.49 26.63 -31.48
N LEU A 71 18.24 27.08 -31.55
CA LEU A 71 17.71 28.10 -30.63
C LEU A 71 17.30 27.44 -29.32
N ALA A 72 17.80 28.02 -28.22
CA ALA A 72 17.78 27.48 -26.87
C ALA A 72 16.42 26.89 -26.43
N GLN A 73 16.39 25.58 -26.23
CA GLN A 73 15.74 25.04 -25.04
C GLN A 73 16.66 25.35 -23.85
N SER A 74 16.11 25.93 -22.78
CA SER A 74 16.79 26.00 -21.48
C SER A 74 16.83 24.59 -20.90
N GLY A 75 17.93 23.87 -21.11
CA GLY A 75 18.09 22.51 -20.61
C GLY A 75 18.08 22.50 -19.08
N SER A 76 17.11 21.79 -18.51
CA SER A 76 17.18 21.35 -17.12
C SER A 76 18.41 20.45 -16.94
N ALA A 77 19.04 20.52 -15.77
CA ALA A 77 19.94 19.46 -15.34
C ALA A 77 19.14 18.14 -15.25
N PRO A 78 19.74 16.98 -15.58
CA PRO A 78 19.06 15.70 -15.40
C PRO A 78 18.70 15.52 -13.93
N ARG A 79 17.44 15.11 -13.66
CA ARG A 79 16.98 14.82 -12.31
C ARG A 79 17.73 13.59 -11.80
N ASN A 80 18.51 13.75 -10.73
CA ASN A 80 19.47 12.75 -10.26
C ASN A 80 18.89 11.75 -9.22
N VAL A 81 17.59 11.79 -8.95
CA VAL A 81 16.87 10.85 -8.06
C VAL A 81 15.46 10.60 -8.56
N GLY A 82 14.85 9.49 -8.14
CA GLY A 82 13.44 9.19 -8.42
C GLY A 82 12.49 9.89 -7.44
N HIS A 83 11.28 10.20 -7.92
CA HIS A 83 10.17 10.75 -7.16
C HIS A 83 8.91 9.90 -7.39
N PRO A 84 8.76 8.76 -6.67
CA PRO A 84 7.59 7.89 -6.81
C PRO A 84 6.33 8.61 -6.35
N THR A 85 5.18 8.36 -6.98
CA THR A 85 3.94 9.10 -6.69
C THR A 85 3.06 8.35 -5.68
N PHE A 86 3.41 8.42 -4.40
CA PHE A 86 2.67 7.74 -3.32
C PHE A 86 1.26 8.31 -3.04
N ALA A 87 0.98 9.52 -3.53
CA ALA A 87 -0.29 10.23 -3.36
C ALA A 87 -0.68 10.50 -1.88
N SER A 88 0.32 10.76 -1.02
CA SER A 88 0.14 10.91 0.43
C SER A 88 -0.90 11.99 0.84
N PRO A 89 -1.64 11.75 1.94
CA PRO A 89 -2.71 12.61 2.45
C PRO A 89 -2.20 13.94 2.98
N HIS A 90 -3.04 14.98 2.92
CA HIS A 90 -2.73 16.31 3.46
C HIS A 90 -3.59 16.64 4.68
N ALA A 91 -3.05 17.39 5.63
CA ALA A 91 -3.80 17.94 6.77
C ALA A 91 -3.66 19.47 6.86
N ARG A 92 -2.43 19.97 7.00
CA ARG A 92 -2.13 21.42 7.02
C ARG A 92 -0.88 21.74 6.20
N PRO A 93 -0.88 21.53 4.87
CA PRO A 93 0.32 21.60 4.03
C PRO A 93 0.84 23.02 3.74
N ILE A 94 0.29 24.05 4.38
CA ILE A 94 0.68 25.45 4.17
C ILE A 94 0.51 26.25 5.46
N ALA A 95 1.51 27.05 5.83
CA ALA A 95 1.50 27.86 7.05
C ALA A 95 2.27 29.18 6.87
N ARG A 96 1.82 30.23 7.57
CA ARG A 96 2.49 31.54 7.61
C ARG A 96 3.36 31.69 8.86
N ASN A 97 4.58 32.19 8.70
CA ASN A 97 5.40 32.71 9.79
C ASN A 97 6.02 34.06 9.39
N GLY A 98 5.68 35.13 10.11
CA GLY A 98 6.17 36.49 9.83
C GLY A 98 5.83 36.99 8.43
N SER A 99 6.86 37.25 7.63
CA SER A 99 6.76 37.69 6.22
C SER A 99 6.69 36.54 5.21
N PHE A 100 6.81 35.29 5.65
CA PHE A 100 6.95 34.13 4.78
C PHE A 100 5.76 33.16 4.89
N ILE A 101 5.40 32.57 3.76
CA ILE A 101 4.51 31.42 3.66
C ILE A 101 5.37 30.19 3.35
N TYR A 102 5.25 29.15 4.16
CA TYR A 102 5.90 27.86 4.00
C TYR A 102 4.89 26.89 3.41
N VAL A 103 5.26 26.19 2.35
CA VAL A 103 4.36 25.37 1.53
C VAL A 103 4.97 23.98 1.32
N ALA A 104 4.30 22.94 1.76
CA ALA A 104 4.74 21.56 1.54
C ALA A 104 4.52 21.19 0.07
N ASN A 105 5.60 21.08 -0.70
CA ASN A 105 5.56 20.67 -2.09
C ASN A 105 5.81 19.17 -2.18
N THR A 106 4.77 18.39 -1.86
CA THR A 106 4.84 16.93 -1.66
C THR A 106 5.58 16.19 -2.79
N PRO A 107 5.25 16.37 -4.09
CA PRO A 107 5.92 15.64 -5.15
C PRO A 107 7.41 15.99 -5.32
N ALA A 108 7.85 17.14 -4.81
CA ALA A 108 9.22 17.64 -4.92
C ALA A 108 10.04 17.49 -3.62
N ASP A 109 9.53 16.78 -2.61
CA ASP A 109 10.22 16.48 -1.33
C ASP A 109 10.81 17.71 -0.61
N THR A 110 10.11 18.84 -0.73
CA THR A 110 10.61 20.16 -0.33
C THR A 110 9.53 21.00 0.34
N VAL A 111 9.97 21.99 1.11
CA VAL A 111 9.15 23.14 1.51
C VAL A 111 9.55 24.35 0.67
N ASP A 112 8.60 24.82 -0.13
CA ASP A 112 8.71 26.05 -0.90
C ASP A 112 8.37 27.25 -0.01
N VAL A 113 9.25 28.27 -0.01
CA VAL A 113 9.16 29.46 0.83
C VAL A 113 8.79 30.65 -0.04
N LEU A 114 7.64 31.27 0.24
CA LEU A 114 7.11 32.41 -0.50
C LEU A 114 7.19 33.69 0.34
N ASP A 115 7.61 34.80 -0.24
CA ASP A 115 7.54 36.11 0.42
C ASP A 115 6.16 36.75 0.18
N VAL A 116 5.51 37.19 1.27
CA VAL A 116 4.15 37.75 1.26
C VAL A 116 4.07 39.07 0.49
N ALA A 117 5.10 39.92 0.57
CA ALA A 117 5.09 41.25 -0.03
C ALA A 117 5.49 41.23 -1.51
N ALA A 118 6.43 40.36 -1.89
CA ALA A 118 6.82 40.13 -3.28
C ALA A 118 5.82 39.25 -4.05
N ARG A 119 5.01 38.45 -3.33
CA ARG A 119 4.12 37.41 -3.88
C ARG A 119 4.85 36.45 -4.85
N ALA A 120 6.03 36.01 -4.42
CA ALA A 120 6.93 35.19 -5.22
C ALA A 120 7.56 34.07 -4.38
N LEU A 121 7.95 32.99 -5.05
CA LEU A 121 8.83 31.95 -4.50
C LEU A 121 10.25 32.53 -4.31
N VAL A 122 10.75 32.49 -3.08
CA VAL A 122 12.06 33.04 -2.67
C VAL A 122 13.04 31.99 -2.18
N GLY A 123 12.60 30.76 -1.88
CA GLY A 123 13.48 29.68 -1.49
C GLY A 123 12.83 28.31 -1.56
N ARG A 124 13.65 27.26 -1.57
CA ARG A 124 13.24 25.86 -1.53
C ARG A 124 14.11 25.11 -0.52
N ILE A 125 13.48 24.52 0.48
CA ILE A 125 14.15 23.81 1.57
C ILE A 125 13.91 22.32 1.37
N HIS A 126 14.97 21.54 1.15
CA HIS A 126 14.84 20.08 1.04
C HIS A 126 14.59 19.46 2.41
N VAL A 127 13.57 18.60 2.48
CA VAL A 127 13.11 17.93 3.70
C VAL A 127 13.10 16.41 3.47
N GLY A 128 12.20 15.65 4.11
CA GLY A 128 11.98 14.25 3.79
C GLY A 128 11.13 14.04 2.54
N ILE A 129 10.89 12.77 2.23
CA ILE A 129 9.99 12.31 1.16
C ILE A 129 8.53 12.57 1.55
N ASP A 130 7.73 13.00 0.57
CA ASP A 130 6.32 13.37 0.69
C ASP A 130 6.01 14.23 1.93
N PRO A 131 6.47 15.51 1.96
CA PRO A 131 6.03 16.46 2.98
C PRO A 131 4.55 16.80 2.83
N VAL A 132 3.77 16.68 3.92
CA VAL A 132 2.28 16.72 3.89
C VAL A 132 1.64 17.75 4.82
N SER A 133 2.40 18.31 5.75
CA SER A 133 1.87 19.08 6.87
C SER A 133 2.94 19.99 7.48
N ILE A 134 2.55 21.21 7.84
CA ILE A 134 3.44 22.25 8.38
C ILE A 134 2.81 22.88 9.61
N ALA A 135 3.56 22.92 10.71
CA ALA A 135 3.20 23.65 11.92
C ALA A 135 4.32 24.62 12.33
N VAL A 136 3.95 25.84 12.70
CA VAL A 136 4.86 26.84 13.24
C VAL A 136 4.88 26.70 14.76
N ARG A 137 6.07 26.74 15.38
CA ARG A 137 6.23 26.77 16.84
C ARG A 137 5.64 28.08 17.41
N PRO A 138 5.01 28.10 18.59
CA PRO A 138 4.32 29.30 19.10
C PRO A 138 5.23 30.54 19.25
N ASP A 139 6.51 30.37 19.58
CA ASP A 139 7.52 31.43 19.61
C ASP A 139 7.98 31.95 18.22
N GLY A 140 7.53 31.31 17.13
CA GLY A 140 7.90 31.63 15.75
C GLY A 140 9.33 31.25 15.34
N SER A 141 10.11 30.59 16.21
CA SER A 141 11.53 30.27 15.96
C SER A 141 11.75 29.06 15.05
N GLU A 142 10.75 28.20 14.91
CA GLU A 142 10.85 26.92 14.19
C GLU A 142 9.61 26.65 13.34
N VAL A 143 9.81 25.97 12.21
CA VAL A 143 8.76 25.40 11.36
C VAL A 143 8.97 23.89 11.28
N TRP A 144 8.01 23.11 11.75
CA TRP A 144 8.03 21.65 11.75
C TRP A 144 7.24 21.13 10.55
N VAL A 145 7.81 20.15 9.85
CA VAL A 145 7.29 19.59 8.60
C VAL A 145 7.16 18.08 8.73
N ALA A 146 5.96 17.52 8.59
CA ALA A 146 5.77 16.07 8.59
C ALA A 146 6.09 15.51 7.19
N ASN A 147 7.01 14.55 7.13
CA ASN A 147 7.43 13.88 5.91
C ASN A 147 6.90 12.44 5.94
N HIS A 148 5.78 12.23 5.26
CA HIS A 148 4.93 11.05 5.39
C HIS A 148 5.72 9.76 5.17
N VAL A 149 6.38 9.66 4.02
CA VAL A 149 7.06 8.45 3.56
C VAL A 149 8.44 8.26 4.23
N SER A 150 8.92 9.24 5.01
CA SER A 150 10.22 9.18 5.71
C SER A 150 10.13 8.64 7.13
N ASP A 151 8.94 8.68 7.71
CA ASP A 151 8.66 8.48 9.14
C ASP A 151 9.44 9.47 10.02
N THR A 152 9.42 10.75 9.59
CA THR A 152 10.12 11.85 10.27
C THR A 152 9.30 13.14 10.31
N VAL A 153 9.63 14.00 11.28
CA VAL A 153 9.37 15.44 11.17
C VAL A 153 10.70 16.19 11.00
N SER A 154 10.84 16.96 9.92
CA SER A 154 11.97 17.89 9.74
C SER A 154 11.70 19.18 10.52
N VAL A 155 12.70 19.67 11.25
CA VAL A 155 12.65 20.95 11.97
C VAL A 155 13.47 21.98 11.20
N ILE A 156 12.80 22.97 10.64
CA ILE A 156 13.39 24.11 9.94
C ILE A 156 13.58 25.27 10.92
N ASP A 157 14.76 25.89 10.92
CA ASP A 157 15.03 27.13 11.65
C ASP A 157 14.35 28.32 10.95
N ALA A 158 13.49 29.03 11.68
CA ALA A 158 12.75 30.18 11.20
C ALA A 158 13.11 31.49 11.94
N ASN A 159 14.20 31.50 12.70
CA ASN A 159 14.74 32.69 13.37
C ASN A 159 15.65 33.49 12.40
N PRO A 160 15.28 34.70 11.94
CA PRO A 160 16.08 35.47 10.98
C PRO A 160 17.43 36.00 11.53
N SER A 161 17.74 35.77 12.81
CA SER A 161 19.05 36.06 13.40
C SER A 161 19.99 34.84 13.49
N SER A 162 19.51 33.66 13.11
CA SER A 162 20.30 32.42 13.07
C SER A 162 21.13 32.33 11.79
N PRO A 163 22.38 31.83 11.83
CA PRO A 163 23.10 31.46 10.61
C PRO A 163 22.43 30.29 9.88
N ALA A 164 21.63 29.46 10.56
CA ALA A 164 20.93 28.32 9.96
C ALA A 164 19.50 28.66 9.49
N PHE A 165 19.13 29.95 9.42
CA PHE A 165 17.81 30.39 8.97
C PHE A 165 17.41 29.79 7.62
N HIS A 166 16.18 29.27 7.54
CA HIS A 166 15.65 28.50 6.41
C HIS A 166 16.41 27.19 6.10
N GLN A 167 17.04 26.55 7.09
CA GLN A 167 17.67 25.23 6.97
C GLN A 167 17.06 24.20 7.93
N VAL A 168 17.12 22.91 7.56
CA VAL A 168 16.73 21.81 8.45
C VAL A 168 17.82 21.60 9.50
N ILE A 169 17.50 21.93 10.76
CA ILE A 169 18.41 21.86 11.91
C ILE A 169 18.29 20.57 12.73
N ALA A 170 17.17 19.86 12.63
CA ALA A 170 16.95 18.57 13.30
C ALA A 170 15.94 17.67 12.57
N THR A 171 15.97 16.37 12.90
CA THR A 171 14.96 15.38 12.52
C THR A 171 14.34 14.77 13.78
N VAL A 172 13.02 14.86 13.97
CA VAL A 172 12.29 14.08 14.97
C VAL A 172 11.90 12.74 14.34
N GLN A 173 12.17 11.64 15.04
CA GLN A 173 11.85 10.27 14.62
C GLN A 173 11.93 9.32 15.83
N ASN A 174 11.37 8.10 15.73
CA ASN A 174 11.56 7.04 16.72
C ASN A 174 11.93 5.73 16.02
N ILE A 175 13.09 5.16 16.38
CA ILE A 175 13.60 3.90 15.83
C ILE A 175 13.63 2.85 16.95
N ASP A 176 13.18 1.65 16.66
CA ASP A 176 13.29 0.50 17.56
C ASP A 176 14.77 0.05 17.68
N PRO A 177 15.35 -0.03 18.89
CA PRO A 177 16.74 -0.46 19.04
C PRO A 177 16.97 -1.95 18.72
N ALA A 178 15.93 -2.80 18.77
CA ALA A 178 16.00 -4.25 18.56
C ALA A 178 15.74 -4.65 17.10
N THR A 179 14.59 -4.29 16.52
CA THR A 179 14.26 -4.59 15.11
C THR A 179 14.95 -3.64 14.12
N PHE A 180 15.39 -2.47 14.59
CA PHE A 180 15.97 -1.40 13.76
C PHE A 180 15.02 -0.81 12.71
N SER A 181 13.71 -0.91 12.94
CA SER A 181 12.65 -0.30 12.14
C SER A 181 12.08 0.96 12.78
N THR A 182 11.20 1.67 12.08
CA THR A 182 10.49 2.84 12.62
C THR A 182 9.47 2.46 13.70
N ARG A 183 9.14 3.43 14.54
CA ARG A 183 7.97 3.48 15.44
C ARG A 183 7.22 4.82 15.32
N PHE A 184 7.55 5.59 14.28
CA PHE A 184 7.05 6.94 14.00
C PHE A 184 6.45 7.00 12.59
N ASP A 185 5.88 5.86 12.19
CA ASP A 185 5.33 5.53 10.87
C ASP A 185 4.25 6.52 10.42
N GLU A 186 4.37 7.00 9.18
CA GLU A 186 3.48 7.94 8.50
C GLU A 186 3.00 9.14 9.36
N PRO A 187 3.87 10.14 9.64
CA PRO A 187 3.49 11.34 10.37
C PRO A 187 2.67 12.31 9.50
N VAL A 188 1.54 12.78 10.04
CA VAL A 188 0.60 13.69 9.34
C VAL A 188 0.40 15.01 10.10
N GLY A 189 -0.62 15.14 10.96
CA GLY A 189 -0.91 16.38 11.66
C GLY A 189 0.13 16.72 12.72
N ILE A 190 0.48 18.01 12.85
CA ILE A 190 1.33 18.52 13.93
C ILE A 190 0.59 19.65 14.66
N ALA A 191 0.58 19.61 15.99
CA ALA A 191 0.09 20.71 16.83
C ALA A 191 0.96 20.90 18.08
N PHE A 192 1.34 22.14 18.38
CA PHE A 192 2.06 22.50 19.60
C PHE A 192 1.09 22.73 20.75
N ALA A 193 1.34 22.11 21.90
CA ALA A 193 0.70 22.48 23.16
C ALA A 193 1.29 23.76 23.75
N ASN A 194 2.58 24.00 23.47
CA ASN A 194 3.39 25.18 23.82
C ASN A 194 4.82 24.94 23.28
N ASP A 195 5.74 25.89 23.51
CA ASP A 195 7.13 25.83 23.04
C ASP A 195 8.00 24.69 23.62
N ARG A 196 7.43 23.80 24.44
CA ARG A 196 8.11 22.63 25.04
C ARG A 196 7.50 21.29 24.65
N LYS A 197 6.25 21.25 24.20
CA LYS A 197 5.49 20.02 23.95
C LYS A 197 4.71 20.12 22.64
N ALA A 198 4.94 19.16 21.76
CA ALA A 198 4.22 19.00 20.51
C ALA A 198 3.54 17.63 20.44
N TYR A 199 2.50 17.56 19.62
CA TYR A 199 1.80 16.36 19.23
C TYR A 199 1.99 16.14 17.73
N VAL A 200 2.26 14.90 17.33
CA VAL A 200 2.36 14.48 15.93
C VAL A 200 1.45 13.27 15.72
N ALA A 201 0.51 13.37 14.80
CA ALA A 201 -0.36 12.25 14.44
C ALA A 201 0.39 11.25 13.55
N LEU A 202 0.23 9.96 13.83
CA LEU A 202 0.85 8.83 13.11
C LEU A 202 -0.29 7.95 12.55
N SER A 203 -0.55 8.03 11.25
CA SER A 203 -1.77 7.53 10.60
C SER A 203 -1.95 6.02 10.76
N THR A 204 -1.07 5.22 10.15
CA THR A 204 -1.07 3.74 10.16
C THR A 204 -1.11 3.14 11.55
N SER A 205 -0.39 3.75 12.49
CA SER A 205 -0.25 3.24 13.86
C SER A 205 -1.43 3.62 14.77
N ASN A 206 -2.36 4.45 14.28
CA ASN A 206 -3.55 4.95 14.98
C ASN A 206 -3.20 5.61 16.32
N ARG A 207 -2.17 6.47 16.33
CA ARG A 207 -1.61 7.09 17.53
C ARG A 207 -1.26 8.56 17.32
N ILE A 208 -1.20 9.31 18.42
CA ILE A 208 -0.55 10.62 18.46
C ILE A 208 0.73 10.48 19.27
N ALA A 209 1.89 10.67 18.65
CA ALA A 209 3.16 10.78 19.35
C ALA A 209 3.25 12.09 20.14
N ILE A 210 3.71 12.00 21.38
CA ILE A 210 3.98 13.16 22.25
C ILE A 210 5.48 13.45 22.16
N VAL A 211 5.85 14.67 21.78
CA VAL A 211 7.25 15.05 21.50
C VAL A 211 7.68 16.17 22.45
N ASP A 212 8.82 16.00 23.11
CA ASP A 212 9.51 17.10 23.77
C ASP A 212 10.24 17.96 22.72
N VAL A 213 9.88 19.24 22.67
CA VAL A 213 10.35 20.18 21.65
C VAL A 213 11.82 20.56 21.84
N ALA A 214 12.36 20.47 23.06
CA ALA A 214 13.77 20.78 23.31
C ALA A 214 14.68 19.60 22.94
N THR A 215 14.38 18.39 23.41
CA THR A 215 15.21 17.18 23.17
C THR A 215 14.92 16.48 21.85
N ARG A 216 13.87 16.86 21.13
CA ARG A 216 13.41 16.25 19.87
C ARG A 216 13.00 14.77 20.02
N THR A 217 12.77 14.29 21.24
CA THR A 217 12.43 12.89 21.54
C THR A 217 10.93 12.68 21.72
N VAL A 218 10.42 11.57 21.18
CA VAL A 218 9.09 11.05 21.54
C VAL A 218 9.11 10.56 23.00
N THR A 219 8.21 11.09 23.83
CA THR A 219 8.12 10.81 25.27
C THR A 219 6.92 9.92 25.64
N GLY A 220 5.93 9.80 24.76
CA GLY A 220 4.73 8.99 24.96
C GLY A 220 3.86 8.93 23.72
N HIS A 221 2.73 8.21 23.79
CA HIS A 221 1.75 8.10 22.71
C HIS A 221 0.32 8.12 23.25
N LEU A 222 -0.58 8.83 22.58
CA LEU A 222 -2.03 8.75 22.80
C LEU A 222 -2.61 7.69 21.85
N PRO A 223 -3.42 6.72 22.31
CA PRO A 223 -4.10 5.77 21.43
C PRO A 223 -5.35 6.41 20.81
N ILE A 224 -5.44 6.40 19.49
CA ILE A 224 -6.68 6.72 18.76
C ILE A 224 -7.37 5.39 18.44
N ARG A 225 -8.67 5.29 18.74
CA ARG A 225 -9.46 4.06 18.54
C ARG A 225 -10.41 4.22 17.35
N ALA A 226 -9.85 4.74 16.27
CA ALA A 226 -10.44 5.03 14.96
C ALA A 226 -9.28 5.09 13.94
N GLN A 227 -9.58 5.15 12.64
CA GLN A 227 -8.60 4.85 11.58
C GLN A 227 -7.97 6.14 11.02
N ASP A 228 -6.64 6.16 10.88
CA ASP A 228 -5.86 7.23 10.25
C ASP A 228 -6.07 8.63 10.89
N PRO A 229 -5.53 8.90 12.10
CA PRO A 229 -5.49 10.25 12.68
C PRO A 229 -4.70 11.23 11.80
N ARG A 230 -5.42 12.18 11.16
CA ARG A 230 -4.81 13.18 10.26
C ARG A 230 -4.75 14.58 10.88
N ALA A 231 -5.88 15.29 10.93
CA ALA A 231 -5.88 16.69 11.34
C ALA A 231 -5.99 16.84 12.86
N ILE A 232 -5.06 17.61 13.43
CA ILE A 232 -5.01 17.90 14.86
C ILE A 232 -4.85 19.40 15.11
N ALA A 233 -5.45 19.88 16.21
CA ALA A 233 -5.38 21.27 16.64
C ALA A 233 -5.31 21.35 18.16
N VAL A 234 -4.52 22.27 18.71
CA VAL A 234 -4.60 22.63 20.13
C VAL A 234 -5.31 23.97 20.24
N GLN A 235 -6.24 24.06 21.20
CA GLN A 235 -6.86 25.32 21.60
C GLN A 235 -7.06 25.35 23.12
N GLY A 236 -6.59 26.43 23.76
CA GLY A 236 -6.51 26.49 25.22
C GLY A 236 -5.63 25.37 25.79
N ASN A 237 -6.19 24.55 26.68
CA ASN A 237 -5.55 23.36 27.25
C ASN A 237 -6.09 22.04 26.65
N ARG A 238 -6.74 22.08 25.48
CA ARG A 238 -7.33 20.93 24.79
C ARG A 238 -6.68 20.65 23.45
N LEU A 239 -6.35 19.39 23.20
CA LEU A 239 -5.97 18.85 21.90
C LEU A 239 -7.22 18.19 21.27
N TYR A 240 -7.51 18.58 20.05
CA TYR A 240 -8.58 18.05 19.21
C TYR A 240 -7.95 17.21 18.10
N VAL A 241 -8.46 16.00 17.90
CA VAL A 241 -7.97 15.02 16.92
C VAL A 241 -9.14 14.47 16.12
N ILE A 242 -9.08 14.60 14.78
CA ILE A 242 -10.00 13.88 13.88
C ILE A 242 -9.24 12.74 13.17
N PRO A 243 -9.74 11.49 13.24
CA PRO A 243 -9.38 10.44 12.30
C PRO A 243 -10.00 10.75 10.94
N PHE A 244 -9.33 10.34 9.88
CA PHE A 244 -9.85 10.45 8.52
C PHE A 244 -11.00 9.47 8.29
N GLU A 245 -10.79 8.22 8.70
CA GLU A 245 -11.76 7.13 8.60
C GLU A 245 -12.37 6.89 10.00
N SER A 246 -13.37 7.72 10.34
CA SER A 246 -14.13 7.62 11.60
C SER A 246 -15.20 6.52 11.59
N GLY A 247 -15.59 6.07 10.40
CA GLY A 247 -16.77 5.24 10.14
C GLY A 247 -18.03 6.09 9.91
N ASN A 248 -19.14 5.45 9.53
CA ASN A 248 -20.44 6.11 9.35
C ASN A 248 -21.63 5.28 9.85
N GLN A 249 -21.33 4.33 10.74
CA GLN A 249 -22.21 3.28 11.27
C GLN A 249 -22.75 2.25 10.27
N THR A 250 -22.36 2.26 8.99
CA THR A 250 -22.85 1.26 8.02
C THR A 250 -22.19 -0.13 8.16
N GLN A 251 -23.01 -1.17 8.01
CA GLN A 251 -22.58 -2.57 7.89
C GLN A 251 -23.66 -3.39 7.15
N LEU A 252 -23.39 -4.68 6.86
CA LEU A 252 -24.43 -5.58 6.35
C LEU A 252 -25.43 -6.01 7.43
N SER A 253 -26.70 -6.11 7.05
CA SER A 253 -27.87 -6.51 7.86
C SER A 253 -27.96 -8.01 8.20
N GLY A 254 -26.84 -8.72 8.29
CA GLY A 254 -26.85 -10.09 8.84
C GLY A 254 -26.78 -10.03 10.36
N CYS A 255 -27.40 -10.95 11.09
CA CYS A 255 -27.07 -11.20 12.51
C CYS A 255 -27.52 -12.60 12.96
N PHE A 256 -27.29 -13.01 14.21
CA PHE A 256 -27.75 -14.32 14.70
C PHE A 256 -29.29 -14.48 14.67
N ALA A 257 -29.79 -15.70 14.42
CA ALA A 257 -31.22 -16.07 14.43
C ALA A 257 -32.08 -15.42 15.54
N ALA A 258 -31.54 -15.32 16.77
CA ALA A 258 -32.25 -14.81 17.94
C ALA A 258 -32.47 -13.28 17.93
N ASN A 259 -31.79 -12.56 17.04
CA ASN A 259 -31.79 -11.10 16.93
C ASN A 259 -32.49 -10.60 15.65
N LEU A 260 -33.03 -11.49 14.81
CA LEU A 260 -33.68 -11.12 13.54
C LEU A 260 -34.95 -10.28 13.77
N ASP A 261 -34.93 -9.02 13.35
CA ASP A 261 -36.02 -8.06 13.51
C ASP A 261 -36.68 -7.61 12.20
N GLY A 262 -35.98 -7.73 11.06
CA GLY A 262 -36.44 -7.28 9.74
C GLY A 262 -36.17 -5.80 9.41
N ASP A 263 -35.53 -5.04 10.31
CA ASP A 263 -35.24 -3.60 10.12
C ASP A 263 -33.74 -3.27 10.28
N LEU A 264 -33.02 -3.94 11.20
CA LEU A 264 -31.56 -3.94 11.30
C LEU A 264 -30.96 -5.28 10.85
N CYS A 265 -31.70 -6.38 10.99
CA CYS A 265 -31.29 -7.73 10.58
C CYS A 265 -32.28 -8.35 9.59
N THR A 266 -31.83 -8.70 8.39
CA THR A 266 -32.63 -9.34 7.33
C THR A 266 -32.31 -10.83 7.10
N PHE A 267 -31.15 -11.32 7.55
CA PHE A 267 -30.74 -12.73 7.39
C PHE A 267 -29.93 -13.28 8.57
N ASP A 268 -29.99 -14.60 8.79
CA ASP A 268 -29.14 -15.26 9.78
C ASP A 268 -27.70 -15.39 9.28
N LEU A 269 -26.80 -14.60 9.87
CA LEU A 269 -25.37 -14.59 9.57
C LEU A 269 -24.72 -15.95 9.83
N TRP A 270 -25.13 -16.65 10.90
CA TRP A 270 -24.55 -17.94 11.26
C TRP A 270 -25.05 -19.06 10.35
N GLU A 271 -26.33 -19.04 9.97
CA GLU A 271 -26.84 -19.93 8.92
C GLU A 271 -26.07 -19.69 7.61
N HIS A 272 -26.08 -18.46 7.12
CA HIS A 272 -25.69 -18.12 5.76
C HIS A 272 -24.17 -18.17 5.53
N VAL A 273 -23.39 -17.50 6.38
CA VAL A 273 -21.94 -17.33 6.19
C VAL A 273 -21.14 -18.41 6.92
N VAL A 274 -21.55 -18.85 8.11
CA VAL A 274 -20.75 -19.78 8.91
C VAL A 274 -21.09 -21.25 8.66
N SER A 275 -22.38 -21.62 8.66
CA SER A 275 -22.77 -23.03 8.51
C SER A 275 -22.88 -23.51 7.06
N ASN A 276 -23.16 -22.60 6.11
CA ASN A 276 -23.28 -22.91 4.69
C ASN A 276 -22.18 -22.28 3.81
N ASN A 277 -21.43 -21.29 4.31
CA ASN A 277 -20.38 -20.55 3.60
C ASN A 277 -20.76 -20.16 2.15
N ASN A 278 -21.93 -19.53 2.00
CA ASN A 278 -22.48 -19.22 0.68
C ASN A 278 -21.78 -17.98 0.07
N VAL A 279 -20.82 -18.25 -0.84
CA VAL A 279 -19.96 -17.24 -1.50
C VAL A 279 -20.75 -16.25 -2.39
N LEU A 280 -21.98 -16.60 -2.77
CA LEU A 280 -22.76 -15.91 -3.79
C LEU A 280 -24.09 -15.35 -3.28
N SER A 281 -24.32 -15.36 -1.97
CA SER A 281 -25.55 -14.89 -1.32
C SER A 281 -26.86 -15.58 -1.77
N GLN A 282 -26.79 -16.74 -2.46
CA GLN A 282 -27.98 -17.43 -2.99
C GLN A 282 -29.07 -17.62 -1.93
N GLY A 283 -30.29 -17.19 -2.25
CA GLY A 283 -31.48 -17.34 -1.40
C GLY A 283 -31.71 -16.21 -0.38
N TYR A 284 -30.79 -15.25 -0.25
CA TYR A 284 -30.87 -14.16 0.73
C TYR A 284 -30.52 -12.81 0.10
N ASN A 285 -31.05 -11.73 0.68
CA ASN A 285 -30.72 -10.37 0.31
C ASN A 285 -30.17 -9.63 1.55
N ALA A 286 -29.06 -8.92 1.38
CA ALA A 286 -28.33 -8.21 2.44
C ALA A 286 -28.35 -6.70 2.21
N ASP A 287 -28.61 -5.94 3.26
CA ASP A 287 -28.73 -4.48 3.22
C ASP A 287 -27.56 -3.79 3.89
N VAL A 288 -27.08 -2.71 3.27
CA VAL A 288 -26.19 -1.74 3.92
C VAL A 288 -27.04 -0.88 4.86
N VAL A 289 -26.92 -1.10 6.17
CA VAL A 289 -27.73 -0.45 7.21
C VAL A 289 -26.86 0.33 8.19
N LYS A 290 -27.29 1.53 8.59
CA LYS A 290 -26.68 2.24 9.73
C LYS A 290 -27.13 1.59 11.05
N HIS A 291 -26.22 0.85 11.69
CA HIS A 291 -26.49 0.10 12.91
C HIS A 291 -25.83 0.79 14.13
N PRO A 292 -26.60 1.26 15.13
CA PRO A 292 -26.12 2.20 16.17
C PRO A 292 -25.11 1.61 17.17
N GLY A 293 -24.81 0.32 17.08
CA GLY A 293 -23.69 -0.29 17.83
C GLY A 293 -22.33 -0.16 17.12
N VAL A 294 -22.31 0.04 15.80
CA VAL A 294 -21.07 0.14 15.01
C VAL A 294 -20.29 1.36 15.50
N PRO A 295 -18.98 1.22 15.83
CA PRO A 295 -18.17 2.35 16.23
C PRO A 295 -18.14 3.45 15.18
N ASP A 296 -18.28 4.67 15.66
CA ASP A 296 -18.32 5.92 14.91
C ASP A 296 -17.69 6.96 15.86
N ARG A 297 -16.53 7.49 15.49
CA ARG A 297 -15.65 8.26 16.40
C ARG A 297 -14.88 9.34 15.65
N ASP A 298 -15.55 10.43 15.37
CA ASP A 298 -15.03 11.51 14.54
C ASP A 298 -14.09 12.48 15.22
N LEU A 299 -14.19 12.64 16.55
CA LEU A 299 -13.42 13.66 17.26
C LEU A 299 -13.05 13.17 18.66
N PHE A 300 -11.75 13.14 18.94
CA PHE A 300 -11.21 12.87 20.27
C PHE A 300 -10.72 14.19 20.86
N VAL A 301 -11.06 14.45 22.12
CA VAL A 301 -10.64 15.66 22.87
C VAL A 301 -9.78 15.22 24.05
N PHE A 302 -8.51 15.63 24.06
CA PHE A 302 -7.52 15.30 25.10
C PHE A 302 -7.11 16.55 25.89
N ASN A 303 -6.79 16.34 27.17
CA ASN A 303 -6.23 17.35 28.04
C ASN A 303 -4.71 17.52 27.80
N THR A 304 -4.23 18.70 27.41
CA THR A 304 -2.81 18.87 27.02
C THR A 304 -1.83 18.85 28.19
N GLU A 305 -2.30 19.09 29.41
CA GLU A 305 -1.47 19.07 30.63
C GLU A 305 -1.25 17.66 31.17
N THR A 306 -2.27 16.80 31.05
CA THR A 306 -2.29 15.45 31.67
C THR A 306 -2.31 14.29 30.68
N ASP A 307 -2.45 14.57 29.38
CA ASP A 307 -2.58 13.60 28.29
C ASP A 307 -3.79 12.64 28.42
N ALA A 308 -4.74 12.96 29.30
CA ALA A 308 -5.98 12.22 29.47
C ALA A 308 -6.96 12.48 28.32
N LEU A 309 -7.59 11.44 27.80
CA LEU A 309 -8.76 11.55 26.94
C LEU A 309 -9.93 12.07 27.79
N GLU A 310 -10.46 13.24 27.43
CA GLU A 310 -11.62 13.82 28.11
C GLU A 310 -12.93 13.36 27.44
N GLN A 311 -13.00 13.38 26.11
CA GLN A 311 -14.24 13.17 25.36
C GLN A 311 -14.02 12.51 23.99
N VAL A 312 -15.06 11.85 23.48
CA VAL A 312 -15.16 11.37 22.08
C VAL A 312 -16.53 11.74 21.53
N VAL A 313 -16.60 12.29 20.31
CA VAL A 313 -17.84 12.63 19.59
C VAL A 313 -18.03 11.68 18.40
N SER A 314 -19.29 11.46 18.03
CA SER A 314 -19.75 10.59 16.94
C SER A 314 -20.74 11.34 16.05
N GLY A 315 -20.90 10.91 14.80
CA GLY A 315 -21.81 11.50 13.83
C GLY A 315 -21.39 12.87 13.29
N LEU A 316 -20.08 13.17 13.18
CA LEU A 316 -19.60 14.34 12.41
C LEU A 316 -19.52 14.04 10.91
N GLY A 317 -19.29 12.81 10.44
CA GLY A 317 -19.22 12.56 9.00
C GLY A 317 -19.02 11.11 8.55
N THR A 318 -18.03 10.91 7.67
CA THR A 318 -17.59 9.59 7.18
C THR A 318 -16.12 9.63 6.79
N LEU A 319 -15.73 10.64 5.99
CA LEU A 319 -14.33 10.96 5.68
C LEU A 319 -14.04 12.41 6.10
N LEU A 320 -13.13 12.59 7.05
CA LEU A 320 -12.91 13.88 7.74
C LEU A 320 -11.55 14.48 7.38
N TYR A 321 -11.53 15.64 6.73
CA TYR A 321 -10.31 16.19 6.12
C TYR A 321 -9.66 17.28 6.97
N GLY A 322 -10.41 18.34 7.28
CA GLY A 322 -9.87 19.57 7.86
C GLY A 322 -10.52 19.93 9.19
N LEU A 323 -9.74 20.54 10.09
CA LEU A 323 -10.12 20.88 11.46
C LEU A 323 -9.80 22.35 11.77
N ALA A 324 -10.80 23.10 12.23
CA ALA A 324 -10.63 24.42 12.84
C ALA A 324 -11.35 24.46 14.21
N VAL A 325 -10.82 25.25 15.16
CA VAL A 325 -11.38 25.41 16.52
C VAL A 325 -11.25 26.88 16.91
N ASP A 326 -12.27 27.44 17.57
CA ASP A 326 -12.30 28.84 18.01
C ASP A 326 -12.07 29.04 19.52
N SER A 327 -12.03 30.30 19.98
CA SER A 327 -11.75 30.66 21.37
C SER A 327 -12.82 30.23 22.37
N ASP A 328 -14.07 30.03 21.92
CA ASP A 328 -15.18 29.45 22.69
C ASP A 328 -15.20 27.90 22.61
N HIS A 329 -14.18 27.27 22.02
CA HIS A 329 -14.06 25.82 21.80
C HIS A 329 -15.16 25.21 20.90
N ARG A 330 -15.74 26.00 19.98
CA ARG A 330 -16.55 25.48 18.88
C ARG A 330 -15.62 24.91 17.82
N VAL A 331 -15.81 23.63 17.50
CA VAL A 331 -15.03 22.87 16.54
C VAL A 331 -15.77 22.81 15.22
N PHE A 332 -15.04 23.00 14.12
CA PHE A 332 -15.52 22.94 12.75
C PHE A 332 -14.72 21.90 11.97
N VAL A 333 -15.41 20.92 11.38
CA VAL A 333 -14.79 19.83 10.60
C VAL A 333 -15.29 19.89 9.16
N ALA A 334 -14.38 19.96 8.19
CA ALA A 334 -14.69 19.85 6.77
C ALA A 334 -14.66 18.36 6.36
N HIS A 335 -15.77 17.85 5.80
CA HIS A 335 -15.96 16.41 5.60
C HIS A 335 -16.85 16.06 4.40
N THR A 336 -16.75 14.80 3.97
CA THR A 336 -17.80 14.14 3.18
C THR A 336 -18.53 13.12 4.05
N ASP A 337 -19.82 12.96 3.79
CA ASP A 337 -20.71 12.01 4.48
C ASP A 337 -21.39 11.11 3.44
N ALA A 338 -21.23 9.78 3.59
CA ALA A 338 -21.68 8.81 2.59
C ALA A 338 -23.14 8.42 2.75
N ARG A 339 -23.81 8.23 1.61
CA ARG A 339 -25.20 7.75 1.50
C ARG A 339 -25.29 6.29 1.09
N ASN A 340 -24.28 5.47 1.39
CA ASN A 340 -24.26 4.07 0.99
C ASN A 340 -25.40 3.23 1.62
N ASP A 341 -25.94 3.67 2.75
CA ASP A 341 -27.16 3.15 3.38
C ASP A 341 -28.46 3.49 2.62
N ALA A 342 -28.52 4.62 1.91
CA ALA A 342 -29.70 5.00 1.13
C ALA A 342 -30.02 3.98 0.01
N ASN A 343 -29.01 3.22 -0.41
CA ASN A 343 -29.10 2.10 -1.35
C ASN A 343 -29.67 0.82 -0.70
N GLY A 344 -29.28 0.49 0.53
CA GLY A 344 -29.59 -0.81 1.15
C GLY A 344 -31.02 -0.96 1.69
N ARG A 345 -31.99 -1.34 0.85
CA ARG A 345 -33.20 -2.07 1.34
C ARG A 345 -33.65 -3.22 0.42
N ALA A 346 -33.71 -4.42 0.99
CA ALA A 346 -33.76 -5.69 0.31
C ALA A 346 -35.06 -5.89 -0.50
N GLY A 347 -34.92 -6.48 -1.69
CA GLY A 347 -36.05 -6.71 -2.59
C GLY A 347 -36.58 -5.45 -3.28
N THR A 348 -35.98 -4.27 -3.03
CA THR A 348 -36.09 -3.11 -3.93
C THR A 348 -34.89 -3.09 -4.87
N ARG A 349 -35.12 -2.75 -6.15
CA ARG A 349 -34.04 -2.66 -7.16
C ARG A 349 -33.26 -1.36 -6.96
N LYS A 350 -32.42 -1.31 -5.94
CA LYS A 350 -31.57 -0.20 -5.51
C LYS A 350 -30.11 -0.57 -5.67
N ASP A 351 -29.73 -0.71 -6.93
CA ASP A 351 -28.48 -1.33 -7.33
C ASP A 351 -27.67 -0.37 -8.21
N GLY A 352 -27.69 0.95 -7.92
CA GLY A 352 -27.08 1.93 -8.81
C GLY A 352 -27.11 3.40 -8.37
N LEU A 353 -26.53 4.27 -9.19
CA LEU A 353 -26.35 5.68 -8.85
C LEU A 353 -27.68 6.46 -8.85
N ALA A 354 -28.64 6.02 -9.67
CA ALA A 354 -29.99 6.60 -9.75
C ALA A 354 -30.73 6.58 -8.41
N GLN A 355 -30.56 5.51 -7.63
CA GLN A 355 -31.23 5.28 -6.35
C GLN A 355 -30.51 5.98 -5.19
N LEU A 356 -29.31 6.48 -5.44
CA LEU A 356 -28.62 7.51 -4.68
C LEU A 356 -28.95 8.91 -5.21
N ASP A 357 -30.00 9.11 -6.02
CA ASP A 357 -30.36 10.39 -6.65
C ASP A 357 -29.18 11.03 -7.42
N ASN A 358 -28.36 10.23 -8.09
CA ASN A 358 -27.09 10.64 -8.72
C ASN A 358 -26.07 11.30 -7.74
N ARG A 359 -26.17 10.95 -6.44
CA ARG A 359 -25.34 11.51 -5.37
C ARG A 359 -24.93 10.52 -4.27
N PRO A 360 -23.72 9.93 -4.34
CA PRO A 360 -23.19 9.04 -3.31
C PRO A 360 -22.70 9.78 -2.03
N TRP A 361 -22.20 11.00 -2.18
CA TRP A 361 -21.58 11.79 -1.09
C TRP A 361 -22.28 13.13 -0.84
N LEU A 362 -22.39 13.54 0.42
CA LEU A 362 -22.81 14.87 0.83
C LEU A 362 -21.60 15.70 1.29
N ASN A 363 -21.45 16.89 0.69
CA ASN A 363 -20.38 17.83 0.98
C ASN A 363 -20.83 18.79 2.10
N ARG A 364 -20.18 18.75 3.26
CA ARG A 364 -20.65 19.43 4.48
C ARG A 364 -19.52 20.03 5.31
N ILE A 365 -19.90 20.89 6.26
CA ILE A 365 -19.09 21.21 7.45
C ILE A 365 -19.91 20.82 8.68
N ALA A 366 -19.30 20.08 9.61
CA ALA A 366 -19.89 19.79 10.91
C ALA A 366 -19.40 20.80 11.96
N GLN A 367 -20.31 21.33 12.78
CA GLN A 367 -20.05 22.19 13.93
C GLN A 367 -20.42 21.46 15.22
N VAL A 368 -19.53 21.48 16.22
CA VAL A 368 -19.82 20.99 17.58
C VAL A 368 -19.26 21.97 18.63
N ASP A 369 -20.08 22.34 19.61
CA ASP A 369 -19.64 23.15 20.75
C ASP A 369 -19.01 22.23 21.79
N CYS A 370 -17.70 22.37 22.02
CA CYS A 370 -16.94 21.63 23.03
C CYS A 370 -16.38 22.57 24.12
N SER A 371 -17.12 23.61 24.49
CA SER A 371 -16.82 24.46 25.67
C SER A 371 -16.98 23.69 26.99
N GLY A 372 -17.97 22.80 27.06
CA GLY A 372 -18.22 21.90 28.19
C GLY A 372 -18.07 20.43 27.78
N GLU A 373 -19.14 19.66 27.99
CA GLU A 373 -19.41 18.41 27.30
C GLU A 373 -19.82 18.73 25.85
N CYS A 374 -19.27 18.02 24.87
CA CYS A 374 -19.45 18.33 23.45
C CYS A 374 -20.91 18.16 23.01
N SER A 375 -21.44 19.14 22.27
CA SER A 375 -22.82 19.12 21.80
C SER A 375 -23.11 18.01 20.79
N THR A 376 -24.39 17.76 20.51
CA THR A 376 -24.77 17.08 19.26
C THR A 376 -24.25 17.88 18.05
N PRO A 377 -23.75 17.24 16.98
CA PRO A 377 -23.31 17.93 15.78
C PRO A 377 -24.42 18.75 15.09
N ARG A 378 -24.03 19.87 14.50
CA ARG A 378 -24.84 20.69 13.60
C ARG A 378 -24.16 20.78 12.24
N PHE A 379 -24.85 20.37 11.18
CA PHE A 379 -24.30 20.43 9.83
C PHE A 379 -24.58 21.78 9.14
N PHE A 380 -23.62 22.22 8.35
CA PHE A 380 -23.78 23.21 7.29
C PHE A 380 -23.76 22.46 5.95
N ASP A 381 -24.92 22.27 5.35
CA ASP A 381 -25.05 21.68 4.01
C ASP A 381 -24.57 22.70 2.96
N LEU A 382 -23.49 22.39 2.25
CA LEU A 382 -22.82 23.33 1.32
C LEU A 382 -23.53 23.47 -0.03
N GLU A 383 -24.48 22.56 -0.28
CA GLU A 383 -25.16 22.31 -1.55
C GLU A 383 -26.63 21.94 -1.26
N PRO A 384 -27.54 22.05 -2.25
CA PRO A 384 -28.89 21.50 -2.12
C PRO A 384 -28.85 20.01 -1.80
N LEU A 385 -29.70 19.56 -0.86
CA LEU A 385 -29.83 18.14 -0.53
C LEU A 385 -30.59 17.38 -1.63
N PRO A 386 -30.17 16.15 -1.96
CA PRO A 386 -30.85 15.30 -2.95
C PRO A 386 -32.36 15.13 -2.68
N PRO A 387 -33.21 15.02 -3.72
CA PRO A 387 -32.84 14.87 -5.14
C PRO A 387 -32.47 16.18 -5.86
N LEU A 388 -32.39 17.32 -5.16
CA LEU A 388 -31.88 18.56 -5.76
C LEU A 388 -30.35 18.48 -5.93
N GLN A 389 -29.86 18.93 -7.08
CA GLN A 389 -28.44 19.12 -7.34
C GLN A 389 -28.08 20.62 -7.29
N PRO A 390 -26.82 21.01 -7.05
CA PRO A 390 -26.37 22.37 -7.33
C PRO A 390 -26.48 22.68 -8.82
N GLU A 391 -26.68 23.95 -9.16
CA GLU A 391 -26.56 24.43 -10.54
C GLU A 391 -25.14 24.18 -11.09
N PRO A 392 -24.96 24.00 -12.40
CA PRO A 392 -23.65 23.73 -13.01
C PRO A 392 -22.55 24.70 -12.54
N GLY A 393 -21.43 24.16 -12.08
CA GLY A 393 -20.30 24.92 -11.56
C GLY A 393 -20.46 25.46 -10.13
N MET A 394 -21.63 25.35 -9.48
CA MET A 394 -21.84 25.82 -8.10
C MET A 394 -21.42 24.81 -7.02
N ALA A 395 -21.13 23.58 -7.41
CA ALA A 395 -20.74 22.48 -6.53
C ALA A 395 -19.46 22.76 -5.72
N LEU A 396 -19.38 22.14 -4.54
CA LEU A 396 -18.32 22.25 -3.53
C LEU A 396 -17.82 20.85 -3.12
N ALA A 397 -17.48 20.03 -4.12
CA ALA A 397 -17.00 18.66 -3.94
C ALA A 397 -15.77 18.56 -3.02
N THR A 398 -15.83 17.64 -2.06
CA THR A 398 -14.77 17.31 -1.10
C THR A 398 -14.23 18.55 -0.36
N PRO A 399 -15.01 19.14 0.57
CA PRO A 399 -14.53 20.23 1.41
C PRO A 399 -13.37 19.74 2.28
N PHE A 400 -12.21 20.37 2.15
CA PHE A 400 -10.93 19.81 2.59
C PHE A 400 -10.21 20.73 3.59
N GLY A 401 -9.50 21.75 3.11
CA GLY A 401 -8.79 22.69 3.97
C GLY A 401 -9.76 23.71 4.58
N ILE A 402 -9.64 23.98 5.87
CA ILE A 402 -10.50 24.91 6.61
C ILE A 402 -9.65 25.80 7.52
N ALA A 403 -9.93 27.10 7.52
CA ALA A 403 -9.36 28.06 8.47
C ALA A 403 -10.44 29.03 8.93
N LEU A 404 -10.35 29.45 10.20
CA LEU A 404 -11.18 30.49 10.78
C LEU A 404 -10.42 31.84 10.72
N SER A 405 -11.15 32.94 10.55
CA SER A 405 -10.62 34.29 10.71
C SER A 405 -10.21 34.59 12.16
N GLU A 406 -9.26 35.52 12.35
CA GLU A 406 -8.84 35.99 13.67
C GLU A 406 -9.95 36.73 14.45
N ASP A 407 -11.01 37.18 13.77
CA ASP A 407 -12.24 37.72 14.36
C ASP A 407 -13.33 36.67 14.65
N GLU A 408 -13.05 35.39 14.38
CA GLU A 408 -13.89 34.21 14.60
C GLU A 408 -15.30 34.25 13.95
N SER A 409 -15.50 35.19 13.01
CA SER A 409 -16.76 35.38 12.28
C SER A 409 -16.90 34.49 11.04
N THR A 410 -15.76 34.15 10.41
CA THR A 410 -15.70 33.73 9.01
C THR A 410 -14.82 32.49 8.85
N LEU A 411 -15.40 31.42 8.31
CA LEU A 411 -14.65 30.27 7.83
C LEU A 411 -14.26 30.50 6.37
N VAL A 412 -13.02 30.24 6.03
CA VAL A 412 -12.51 30.17 4.66
C VAL A 412 -12.08 28.73 4.39
N VAL A 413 -12.61 28.14 3.33
CA VAL A 413 -12.63 26.69 3.13
C VAL A 413 -12.31 26.34 1.67
N THR A 414 -11.58 25.26 1.42
CA THR A 414 -11.34 24.74 0.07
C THR A 414 -12.26 23.56 -0.24
N ALA A 415 -12.69 23.44 -1.49
CA ALA A 415 -13.37 22.26 -2.03
C ALA A 415 -12.41 21.57 -3.00
N ALA A 416 -11.72 20.54 -2.53
CA ALA A 416 -10.62 19.88 -3.22
C ALA A 416 -11.05 19.16 -4.51
N GLY A 417 -12.26 18.59 -4.54
CA GLY A 417 -12.76 17.91 -5.73
C GLY A 417 -13.25 18.88 -6.80
N SER A 418 -13.55 20.14 -6.48
CA SER A 418 -14.19 21.07 -7.42
C SER A 418 -13.45 22.41 -7.58
N ASP A 419 -12.17 22.44 -7.22
CA ASP A 419 -11.21 23.52 -7.52
C ASP A 419 -11.65 24.92 -7.07
N LYS A 420 -12.22 25.01 -5.85
CA LYS A 420 -12.73 26.26 -5.29
C LYS A 420 -12.18 26.57 -3.90
N LEU A 421 -11.99 27.87 -3.67
CA LEU A 421 -12.05 28.48 -2.35
C LEU A 421 -13.49 29.00 -2.13
N PHE A 422 -14.04 28.84 -0.93
CA PHE A 422 -15.34 29.40 -0.56
C PHE A 422 -15.33 29.98 0.86
N ILE A 423 -16.29 30.85 1.14
CA ILE A 423 -16.38 31.60 2.40
C ILE A 423 -17.74 31.29 3.04
N VAL A 424 -17.72 30.95 4.33
CA VAL A 424 -18.89 30.58 5.12
C VAL A 424 -18.96 31.42 6.39
N ASP A 425 -20.12 31.99 6.70
CA ASP A 425 -20.37 32.62 8.01
C ASP A 425 -20.39 31.53 9.11
N ALA A 426 -19.51 31.66 10.11
CA ALA A 426 -19.25 30.62 11.11
C ALA A 426 -20.43 30.35 12.06
N ASN A 427 -21.42 31.24 12.11
CA ASN A 427 -22.56 31.16 13.02
C ASN A 427 -23.80 30.57 12.32
N THR A 428 -23.98 30.85 11.04
CA THR A 428 -25.16 30.47 10.25
C THR A 428 -24.91 29.30 9.32
N GLY A 429 -23.67 29.09 8.84
CA GLY A 429 -23.35 28.15 7.78
C GLY A 429 -23.59 28.69 6.36
N ALA A 430 -23.89 29.98 6.21
CA ALA A 430 -24.22 30.57 4.92
C ALA A 430 -22.97 30.77 4.03
N VAL A 431 -22.92 30.08 2.89
CA VAL A 431 -21.86 30.26 1.88
C VAL A 431 -22.05 31.59 1.14
N SER A 432 -21.18 32.57 1.41
CA SER A 432 -21.31 33.95 0.92
C SER A 432 -20.57 34.21 -0.40
N ARG A 433 -19.48 33.50 -0.68
CA ARG A 433 -18.67 33.61 -1.91
C ARG A 433 -18.03 32.27 -2.27
N ARG A 434 -17.84 32.06 -3.58
CA ARG A 434 -17.03 31.00 -4.19
C ARG A 434 -16.03 31.66 -5.15
N VAL A 435 -14.80 31.15 -5.23
CA VAL A 435 -13.73 31.61 -6.13
C VAL A 435 -13.03 30.36 -6.69
N GLY A 436 -12.94 30.23 -8.01
CA GLY A 436 -12.15 29.16 -8.64
C GLY A 436 -10.65 29.39 -8.40
N VAL A 437 -9.93 28.33 -8.03
CA VAL A 437 -8.48 28.34 -7.76
C VAL A 437 -7.78 27.30 -8.67
N GLY A 438 -6.54 26.90 -8.36
CA GLY A 438 -5.88 25.81 -9.08
C GLY A 438 -6.38 24.43 -8.62
N VAL A 439 -6.02 23.38 -9.36
CA VAL A 439 -6.58 22.04 -9.15
C VAL A 439 -6.18 21.41 -7.81
N ALA A 440 -7.18 20.81 -7.15
CA ALA A 440 -7.13 20.16 -5.84
C ALA A 440 -6.59 21.06 -4.71
N PRO A 441 -7.33 22.12 -4.33
CA PRO A 441 -6.97 22.97 -3.19
C PRO A 441 -7.14 22.21 -1.87
N ARG A 442 -6.02 21.82 -1.24
CA ARG A 442 -5.98 20.96 -0.02
C ARG A 442 -5.54 21.67 1.25
N GLY A 443 -5.11 22.94 1.17
CA GLY A 443 -4.76 23.73 2.35
C GLY A 443 -4.81 25.21 2.07
N LEU A 444 -5.02 26.01 3.12
CA LEU A 444 -4.94 27.46 3.06
C LEU A 444 -4.33 28.07 4.32
N THR A 445 -3.81 29.29 4.19
CA THR A 445 -3.47 30.16 5.32
C THR A 445 -3.99 31.58 5.06
N LEU A 446 -4.28 32.33 6.12
CA LEU A 446 -4.94 33.63 6.06
C LEU A 446 -4.00 34.77 6.46
N ILE A 447 -4.29 35.95 5.91
CA ILE A 447 -3.74 37.23 6.38
C ILE A 447 -4.93 38.12 6.73
N SER A 448 -5.02 38.57 7.98
CA SER A 448 -6.12 39.41 8.47
C SER A 448 -5.77 40.90 8.51
N ASP A 449 -6.78 41.75 8.67
CA ASP A 449 -6.62 43.16 9.00
C ASP A 449 -6.36 43.38 10.51
N ASN A 450 -6.14 44.63 10.92
CA ASN A 450 -5.91 45.00 12.32
C ASN A 450 -7.15 44.81 13.25
N ARG A 451 -8.22 44.14 12.78
CA ARG A 451 -9.42 43.77 13.54
C ARG A 451 -9.68 42.27 13.51
N GLY A 452 -8.84 41.50 12.82
CA GLY A 452 -8.97 40.05 12.63
C GLY A 452 -9.82 39.61 11.44
N ALA A 453 -10.34 40.56 10.64
CA ALA A 453 -11.14 40.23 9.46
C ALA A 453 -10.21 39.79 8.29
N PRO A 454 -10.54 38.73 7.53
CA PRO A 454 -9.61 38.15 6.57
C PRO A 454 -9.46 39.02 5.31
N LEU A 455 -8.22 39.41 5.00
CA LEU A 455 -7.86 40.23 3.83
C LEU A 455 -7.36 39.39 2.64
N GLU A 456 -6.57 38.35 2.89
CA GLU A 456 -6.06 37.45 1.86
C GLU A 456 -6.16 35.98 2.30
N ALA A 457 -6.42 35.09 1.35
CA ALA A 457 -6.16 33.66 1.48
C ALA A 457 -5.04 33.25 0.52
N TRP A 458 -4.08 32.50 1.03
CA TRP A 458 -3.03 31.83 0.28
C TRP A 458 -3.34 30.33 0.28
N VAL A 459 -3.65 29.78 -0.89
CA VAL A 459 -4.26 28.46 -1.06
C VAL A 459 -3.31 27.54 -1.81
N LEU A 460 -2.93 26.40 -1.21
CA LEU A 460 -2.16 25.36 -1.90
C LEU A 460 -3.07 24.49 -2.75
N ASN A 461 -2.89 24.58 -4.07
CA ASN A 461 -3.53 23.78 -5.09
C ASN A 461 -2.64 22.56 -5.38
N ALA A 462 -2.73 21.55 -4.51
CA ALA A 462 -1.73 20.50 -4.34
C ALA A 462 -1.38 19.74 -5.62
N ILE A 463 -2.39 19.32 -6.40
CA ILE A 463 -2.18 18.47 -7.58
C ILE A 463 -1.71 19.28 -8.79
N SER A 464 -2.10 20.56 -8.88
CA SER A 464 -1.56 21.48 -9.89
C SER A 464 -0.14 21.95 -9.58
N ASN A 465 0.34 21.84 -8.33
CA ASN A 465 1.59 22.40 -7.82
C ASN A 465 1.64 23.93 -7.97
N THR A 466 0.60 24.62 -7.47
CA THR A 466 0.54 26.09 -7.46
C THR A 466 -0.01 26.62 -6.14
N VAL A 467 0.29 27.88 -5.81
CA VAL A 467 -0.37 28.62 -4.73
C VAL A 467 -1.18 29.78 -5.31
N SER A 468 -2.47 29.82 -5.01
CA SER A 468 -3.36 30.92 -5.39
C SER A 468 -3.48 31.94 -4.25
N VAL A 469 -3.24 33.21 -4.57
CA VAL A 469 -3.47 34.36 -3.68
C VAL A 469 -4.79 35.01 -4.04
N VAL A 470 -5.76 34.93 -3.13
CA VAL A 470 -7.13 35.44 -3.29
C VAL A 470 -7.35 36.63 -2.37
N ASP A 471 -7.76 37.76 -2.94
CA ASP A 471 -8.18 38.95 -2.19
C ASP A 471 -9.58 38.73 -1.59
N LEU A 472 -9.63 38.70 -0.26
CA LEU A 472 -10.84 38.53 0.53
C LEU A 472 -11.44 39.86 0.97
N GLY A 473 -10.62 40.90 1.16
CA GLY A 473 -11.05 42.24 1.56
C GLY A 473 -11.83 42.99 0.47
N ALA A 474 -11.47 42.78 -0.80
CA ALA A 474 -12.30 43.13 -1.94
C ALA A 474 -13.35 42.04 -2.22
N GLN A 475 -14.45 42.41 -2.89
CA GLN A 475 -15.37 41.43 -3.50
C GLN A 475 -14.79 40.86 -4.82
N ALA A 476 -13.52 40.44 -4.80
CA ALA A 476 -12.89 39.74 -5.90
C ALA A 476 -13.56 38.37 -6.12
N THR A 477 -13.76 38.02 -7.39
CA THR A 477 -14.39 36.76 -7.85
C THR A 477 -13.40 35.81 -8.52
N ALA A 478 -12.12 36.17 -8.56
CA ALA A 478 -11.03 35.44 -9.21
C ALA A 478 -9.72 35.58 -8.43
N VAL A 479 -8.77 34.68 -8.69
CA VAL A 479 -7.41 34.72 -8.13
C VAL A 479 -6.66 35.98 -8.60
N GLY A 480 -5.97 36.65 -7.68
CA GLY A 480 -5.17 37.84 -7.99
C GLY A 480 -3.71 37.54 -8.36
N THR A 481 -3.16 36.43 -7.86
CA THR A 481 -1.80 35.97 -8.21
C THR A 481 -1.74 34.45 -8.07
N THR A 482 -1.15 33.75 -9.06
CA THR A 482 -0.86 32.31 -8.97
C THR A 482 0.65 32.11 -9.05
N ILE A 483 1.22 31.47 -8.03
CA ILE A 483 2.64 31.18 -7.90
C ILE A 483 2.85 29.71 -8.27
N ALA A 484 3.75 29.43 -9.21
CA ALA A 484 4.08 28.06 -9.60
C ALA A 484 5.11 27.45 -8.63
N LEU A 485 4.91 26.19 -8.27
CA LEU A 485 5.85 25.36 -7.52
C LEU A 485 6.50 24.34 -8.48
N GLU A 486 7.53 23.61 -8.04
CA GLU A 486 8.07 22.51 -8.84
C GLU A 486 7.16 21.26 -8.79
N ASP A 487 7.15 20.51 -9.89
CA ASP A 487 6.65 19.14 -9.96
C ASP A 487 7.68 18.28 -10.72
N PRO A 488 8.25 17.22 -10.11
CA PRO A 488 9.17 16.33 -10.78
C PRO A 488 8.49 15.20 -11.58
N THR A 489 7.19 14.98 -11.41
CA THR A 489 6.48 13.88 -12.06
C THR A 489 6.31 14.10 -13.59
N PRO A 490 6.19 13.01 -14.38
CA PRO A 490 5.91 13.11 -15.82
C PRO A 490 4.64 13.89 -16.14
N ALA A 491 4.62 14.62 -17.25
CA ALA A 491 3.52 15.55 -17.58
C ALA A 491 2.19 14.85 -17.87
N ASP A 492 2.22 13.61 -18.37
CA ASP A 492 1.06 12.74 -18.56
C ASP A 492 0.58 12.12 -17.24
N VAL A 493 1.50 11.65 -16.38
CA VAL A 493 1.16 11.25 -15.00
C VAL A 493 0.51 12.40 -14.23
N LYS A 494 1.04 13.62 -14.34
CA LYS A 494 0.42 14.83 -13.78
C LYS A 494 -0.97 15.08 -14.37
N ARG A 495 -1.18 14.94 -15.68
CA ARG A 495 -2.51 15.08 -16.32
C ARG A 495 -3.50 14.06 -15.76
N GLY A 496 -3.10 12.80 -15.61
CA GLY A 496 -3.96 11.76 -15.03
C GLY A 496 -4.31 12.02 -13.57
N ARG A 497 -3.32 12.50 -12.79
CA ARG A 497 -3.50 12.88 -11.38
C ARG A 497 -4.49 14.04 -11.23
N LEU A 498 -4.49 15.01 -12.15
CA LEU A 498 -5.47 16.09 -12.23
C LEU A 498 -6.87 15.55 -12.53
N ALA A 499 -7.03 14.72 -13.57
CA ALA A 499 -8.32 14.14 -13.96
C ALA A 499 -8.96 13.29 -12.85
N PHE A 500 -8.17 12.43 -12.18
CA PHE A 500 -8.63 11.56 -11.09
C PHE A 500 -9.15 12.32 -9.85
N ASN A 501 -8.59 13.49 -9.56
CA ASN A 501 -9.00 14.35 -8.45
C ASN A 501 -10.16 15.31 -8.81
N SER A 502 -10.46 15.52 -10.09
CA SER A 502 -11.50 16.45 -10.52
C SER A 502 -12.90 15.85 -10.48
N ALA A 503 -13.82 16.54 -9.82
CA ALA A 503 -15.24 16.22 -9.80
C ALA A 503 -15.93 16.56 -11.12
N GLU A 504 -15.26 17.24 -12.07
CA GLU A 504 -15.74 17.37 -13.46
C GLU A 504 -15.76 16.02 -14.21
N ALA A 505 -15.11 14.98 -13.66
CA ALA A 505 -15.34 13.59 -14.10
C ALA A 505 -16.77 13.10 -13.79
N SER A 506 -17.45 13.67 -12.78
CA SER A 506 -18.82 13.32 -12.40
C SER A 506 -19.86 14.21 -13.08
N SER A 507 -20.98 13.63 -13.52
CA SER A 507 -22.06 14.38 -14.19
C SER A 507 -22.74 15.42 -13.30
N SER A 508 -22.62 15.33 -11.98
CA SER A 508 -23.15 16.31 -11.02
C SER A 508 -22.11 17.34 -10.53
N GLY A 509 -20.82 17.16 -10.84
CA GLY A 509 -19.73 18.03 -10.39
C GLY A 509 -19.42 17.95 -8.88
N THR A 510 -19.92 16.94 -8.17
CA THR A 510 -20.03 16.92 -6.69
C THR A 510 -19.16 15.88 -5.98
N PHE A 511 -18.55 14.96 -6.73
CA PHE A 511 -17.57 13.97 -6.25
C PHE A 511 -16.60 13.60 -7.39
N ALA A 512 -15.41 13.11 -7.05
CA ALA A 512 -14.39 12.66 -7.99
C ALA A 512 -14.10 11.16 -7.81
N CYS A 513 -13.26 10.56 -8.66
CA CYS A 513 -12.73 9.21 -8.40
C CYS A 513 -11.99 9.16 -7.05
N ALA A 514 -11.23 10.23 -6.75
CA ALA A 514 -10.59 10.46 -5.46
C ALA A 514 -11.56 10.65 -4.26
N SER A 515 -12.89 10.68 -4.44
CA SER A 515 -13.84 10.73 -3.33
C SER A 515 -14.17 9.34 -2.75
N CYS A 516 -14.06 8.27 -3.54
CA CYS A 516 -14.14 6.88 -3.06
C CYS A 516 -12.74 6.26 -2.91
N HIS A 517 -11.76 6.75 -3.69
CA HIS A 517 -10.35 6.38 -3.61
C HIS A 517 -9.48 7.53 -3.07
N PRO A 518 -9.72 8.02 -1.84
CA PRO A 518 -8.97 9.15 -1.27
C PRO A 518 -7.50 8.79 -1.15
N ASP A 519 -6.59 9.66 -1.60
CA ASP A 519 -5.14 9.48 -1.42
C ASP A 519 -4.62 8.12 -1.93
N ALA A 520 -5.17 7.74 -3.09
CA ALA A 520 -5.00 6.46 -3.79
C ALA A 520 -5.43 5.21 -2.98
N HIS A 521 -6.12 5.41 -1.87
CA HIS A 521 -6.54 4.41 -0.91
C HIS A 521 -8.01 3.99 -1.13
N THR A 522 -8.71 3.61 -0.06
CA THR A 522 -10.13 3.19 -0.04
C THR A 522 -10.91 3.98 1.01
N ASP A 523 -12.21 4.16 0.81
CA ASP A 523 -13.13 4.70 1.82
C ASP A 523 -13.57 3.66 2.88
N GLN A 524 -13.17 2.39 2.72
CA GLN A 524 -13.59 1.22 3.50
C GLN A 524 -15.11 0.97 3.55
N LEU A 525 -15.89 1.60 2.65
CA LEU A 525 -17.35 1.48 2.63
C LEU A 525 -17.84 0.36 1.72
N LEU A 526 -18.97 -0.23 2.11
CA LEU A 526 -19.72 -1.16 1.28
C LEU A 526 -20.69 -0.40 0.35
N TRP A 527 -20.59 -0.65 -0.95
CA TRP A 527 -21.38 -0.03 -2.01
C TRP A 527 -22.09 -1.08 -2.88
N VAL A 528 -23.19 -0.67 -3.54
CA VAL A 528 -24.00 -1.49 -4.46
C VAL A 528 -24.25 -0.68 -5.74
N LEU A 529 -23.32 -0.72 -6.70
CA LEU A 529 -23.24 0.27 -7.79
C LEU A 529 -23.18 -0.39 -9.18
N GLU A 530 -24.36 -0.66 -9.74
CA GLU A 530 -24.61 -1.05 -11.15
C GLU A 530 -23.94 -2.35 -11.60
N THR A 531 -23.85 -3.32 -10.69
CA THR A 531 -23.20 -4.62 -10.93
C THR A 531 -24.22 -5.76 -11.01
N PRO A 532 -23.95 -6.85 -11.76
CA PRO A 532 -24.93 -7.91 -11.97
C PRO A 532 -25.13 -8.78 -10.73
N ALA A 533 -26.35 -9.31 -10.57
CA ALA A 533 -26.56 -10.51 -9.76
C ALA A 533 -25.94 -11.74 -10.46
N CYS A 534 -25.54 -12.75 -9.69
CA CYS A 534 -24.86 -13.93 -10.26
C CYS A 534 -25.77 -14.80 -11.15
N ASP A 535 -25.20 -15.55 -12.09
CA ASP A 535 -25.92 -16.41 -13.05
C ASP A 535 -26.57 -17.69 -12.46
N LEU A 536 -26.60 -17.84 -11.12
CA LEU A 536 -27.19 -18.99 -10.44
C LEU A 536 -28.64 -18.76 -9.98
N GLU A 537 -29.42 -19.85 -9.94
CA GLU A 537 -30.75 -19.84 -9.32
C GLU A 537 -30.65 -19.46 -7.84
N GLY A 538 -31.37 -18.40 -7.44
CA GLY A 538 -31.35 -17.87 -6.08
C GLY A 538 -30.46 -16.64 -5.87
N CYS A 539 -29.64 -16.23 -6.83
CA CYS A 539 -28.96 -14.92 -6.82
C CYS A 539 -29.96 -13.79 -7.12
N THR A 540 -30.65 -13.29 -6.10
CA THR A 540 -31.75 -12.30 -6.24
C THR A 540 -31.35 -10.84 -6.02
N GLN A 541 -30.08 -10.55 -5.74
CA GLN A 541 -29.55 -9.21 -5.50
C GLN A 541 -28.14 -9.06 -6.08
N THR A 542 -27.79 -7.83 -6.44
CA THR A 542 -26.42 -7.39 -6.70
C THR A 542 -25.54 -7.50 -5.44
N PRO A 543 -24.38 -8.19 -5.48
CA PRO A 543 -23.48 -8.30 -4.33
C PRO A 543 -22.89 -6.93 -3.91
N PRO A 544 -22.87 -6.59 -2.60
CA PRO A 544 -22.17 -5.43 -2.10
C PRO A 544 -20.65 -5.61 -2.19
N ARG A 545 -19.93 -4.52 -2.46
CA ARG A 545 -18.47 -4.49 -2.64
C ARG A 545 -17.82 -3.47 -1.72
N LEU A 546 -16.63 -3.76 -1.20
CA LEU A 546 -15.74 -2.72 -0.66
C LEU A 546 -15.03 -1.98 -1.80
N THR A 547 -14.80 -0.68 -1.62
CA THR A 547 -13.85 0.06 -2.46
C THR A 547 -12.44 -0.49 -2.27
N MET A 548 -11.66 -0.59 -3.36
CA MET A 548 -10.28 -1.10 -3.34
C MET A 548 -9.27 0.04 -3.54
N PRO A 549 -8.08 0.00 -2.92
CA PRO A 549 -7.02 0.96 -3.20
C PRO A 549 -6.48 0.85 -4.63
N VAL A 550 -5.79 1.91 -5.09
CA VAL A 550 -5.12 1.97 -6.41
C VAL A 550 -3.58 2.02 -6.31
N ARG A 551 -3.02 2.06 -5.09
CA ARG A 551 -1.58 1.91 -4.77
C ARG A 551 -1.00 0.56 -5.20
N GLY A 552 -0.02 0.54 -6.10
CA GLY A 552 0.60 -0.68 -6.60
C GLY A 552 -0.30 -1.51 -7.50
N LEU A 553 -1.12 -0.86 -8.34
CA LEU A 553 -1.87 -1.58 -9.37
C LEU A 553 -0.90 -2.27 -10.34
N GLN A 554 0.00 -1.53 -10.99
CA GLN A 554 0.85 -1.99 -12.09
C GLN A 554 1.57 -3.32 -11.85
N ASP A 555 1.98 -3.58 -10.61
CA ASP A 555 2.78 -4.75 -10.25
C ASP A 555 1.93 -6.04 -10.20
N THR A 556 0.61 -5.92 -10.04
CA THR A 556 -0.33 -7.03 -9.77
C THR A 556 -0.96 -7.70 -11.01
N GLU A 557 -0.49 -7.41 -12.24
CA GLU A 557 -1.14 -7.88 -13.48
C GLU A 557 -1.14 -9.42 -13.64
N PRO A 558 -2.24 -10.05 -14.12
CA PRO A 558 -3.50 -9.45 -14.58
C PRO A 558 -4.50 -9.10 -13.45
N PHE A 559 -5.22 -7.98 -13.60
CA PHE A 559 -6.25 -7.54 -12.66
C PHE A 559 -7.61 -8.18 -12.98
N TYR A 560 -7.97 -9.25 -12.27
CA TYR A 560 -9.31 -9.82 -12.34
C TYR A 560 -10.26 -9.10 -11.40
N TRP A 561 -11.01 -8.14 -11.95
CA TRP A 561 -12.18 -7.54 -11.31
C TRP A 561 -13.40 -8.43 -11.57
N ASP A 562 -14.44 -8.34 -10.74
CA ASP A 562 -15.55 -9.30 -10.72
C ASP A 562 -16.63 -9.06 -11.80
N GLY A 563 -16.18 -8.90 -13.05
CA GLY A 563 -16.99 -8.91 -14.28
C GLY A 563 -17.48 -7.55 -14.77
N VAL A 564 -17.73 -6.59 -13.88
CA VAL A 564 -18.33 -5.26 -14.17
C VAL A 564 -17.87 -4.25 -13.11
N PRO A 565 -17.70 -2.94 -13.41
CA PRO A 565 -17.69 -2.31 -14.74
C PRO A 565 -16.32 -2.49 -15.42
N GLY A 566 -16.30 -3.27 -16.51
CA GLY A 566 -15.10 -3.64 -17.24
C GLY A 566 -14.37 -4.85 -16.65
N ASP A 567 -14.26 -5.90 -17.46
CA ASP A 567 -13.44 -7.09 -17.21
C ASP A 567 -12.55 -7.31 -18.45
N PRO A 568 -11.30 -6.82 -18.44
CA PRO A 568 -10.42 -6.85 -19.62
C PRO A 568 -9.76 -8.21 -19.88
N PHE A 569 -9.99 -9.21 -19.03
CA PHE A 569 -9.40 -10.56 -19.15
C PHE A 569 -10.44 -11.67 -19.33
N GLY A 570 -11.70 -11.43 -18.95
CA GLY A 570 -12.79 -12.39 -19.03
C GLY A 570 -12.59 -13.57 -18.09
N GLY A 571 -13.32 -14.66 -18.33
CA GLY A 571 -13.31 -15.86 -17.51
C GLY A 571 -14.57 -16.00 -16.67
N ILE A 572 -14.47 -16.78 -15.59
CA ILE A 572 -15.54 -17.00 -14.62
C ILE A 572 -15.37 -15.96 -13.49
N ASN A 573 -16.45 -15.27 -13.12
CA ASN A 573 -16.41 -14.19 -12.13
C ASN A 573 -17.68 -14.21 -11.24
N THR A 574 -17.78 -13.31 -10.25
CA THR A 574 -18.92 -13.30 -9.31
C THR A 574 -20.28 -13.04 -9.98
N ALA A 575 -20.30 -12.45 -11.19
CA ALA A 575 -21.52 -12.25 -11.99
C ALA A 575 -21.88 -13.46 -12.87
N SER A 576 -20.90 -14.20 -13.41
CA SER A 576 -21.13 -15.46 -14.13
C SER A 576 -20.22 -16.57 -13.60
N VAL A 577 -20.83 -17.50 -12.87
CA VAL A 577 -20.18 -18.54 -12.06
C VAL A 577 -20.08 -19.87 -12.79
N ASN A 578 -21.13 -20.22 -13.54
CA ASN A 578 -21.16 -21.44 -14.35
C ASN A 578 -20.69 -21.22 -15.79
N THR A 579 -20.39 -19.98 -16.18
CA THR A 579 -20.15 -19.59 -17.57
C THR A 579 -18.90 -18.74 -17.69
N ASP A 580 -18.03 -19.10 -18.62
CA ASP A 580 -16.87 -18.31 -19.05
C ASP A 580 -17.36 -17.10 -19.88
N VAL A 581 -17.12 -15.89 -19.37
CA VAL A 581 -17.49 -14.61 -20.00
C VAL A 581 -16.34 -14.15 -20.90
N PRO A 582 -16.57 -13.79 -22.17
CA PRO A 582 -15.52 -13.21 -22.99
C PRO A 582 -15.01 -11.89 -22.38
N PRO A 583 -13.72 -11.53 -22.57
CA PRO A 583 -13.21 -10.22 -22.18
C PRO A 583 -14.11 -9.10 -22.72
N THR A 584 -14.31 -8.07 -21.90
CA THR A 584 -14.91 -6.81 -22.33
C THR A 584 -14.08 -6.27 -23.49
N ASP A 585 -14.71 -6.06 -24.66
CA ASP A 585 -14.03 -5.85 -25.94
C ASP A 585 -12.84 -4.88 -25.82
N VAL A 586 -11.62 -5.42 -25.83
CA VAL A 586 -10.40 -4.62 -25.96
C VAL A 586 -10.50 -3.91 -27.31
N LEU A 587 -10.73 -2.60 -27.25
CA LEU A 587 -11.18 -1.81 -28.41
C LEU A 587 -10.31 -2.11 -29.64
N PRO A 588 -10.89 -2.44 -30.81
CA PRO A 588 -10.14 -2.86 -32.01
C PRO A 588 -9.29 -1.75 -32.66
N THR A 589 -9.08 -0.64 -31.93
CA THR A 589 -8.25 0.51 -32.24
C THR A 589 -6.95 0.55 -31.43
N ARG A 590 -6.78 -0.28 -30.39
CA ARG A 590 -5.63 -0.27 -29.47
C ARG A 590 -4.98 -1.65 -29.36
N ASP A 591 -3.66 -1.69 -29.12
CA ASP A 591 -2.92 -2.94 -29.03
C ASP A 591 -3.04 -3.54 -27.62
N ALA A 592 -3.49 -4.79 -27.53
CA ALA A 592 -3.63 -5.53 -26.26
C ALA A 592 -2.28 -5.87 -25.59
N THR A 593 -1.15 -5.56 -26.24
CA THR A 593 0.21 -5.73 -25.69
C THR A 593 0.83 -4.44 -25.15
N GLU A 594 0.16 -3.29 -25.30
CA GLU A 594 0.58 -2.03 -24.68
C GLU A 594 0.13 -1.94 -23.20
N PRO A 595 1.05 -1.70 -22.24
CA PRO A 595 0.72 -1.58 -20.82
C PRO A 595 -0.36 -0.51 -20.54
N GLY A 596 -1.29 -0.84 -19.65
CA GLY A 596 -2.37 0.06 -19.23
C GLY A 596 -3.64 0.06 -20.11
N ASN A 597 -3.62 -0.48 -21.33
CA ASN A 597 -4.84 -0.53 -22.17
C ASN A 597 -5.98 -1.35 -21.54
N CYS A 598 -5.67 -2.36 -20.71
CA CYS A 598 -6.66 -3.08 -19.90
C CYS A 598 -7.37 -2.15 -18.89
N LEU A 599 -6.62 -1.24 -18.26
CA LEU A 599 -7.14 -0.29 -17.28
C LEU A 599 -7.99 0.81 -17.93
N SER A 600 -7.69 1.20 -19.17
CA SER A 600 -8.54 2.11 -19.96
C SER A 600 -9.96 1.56 -20.14
N SER A 601 -10.14 0.23 -20.30
CA SER A 601 -11.47 -0.39 -20.41
C SER A 601 -12.27 -0.31 -19.11
N GLN A 602 -11.60 -0.43 -17.96
CA GLN A 602 -12.22 -0.27 -16.65
C GLN A 602 -12.61 1.19 -16.40
N LEU A 603 -11.70 2.13 -16.70
CA LEU A 603 -11.96 3.57 -16.62
C LEU A 603 -13.12 4.01 -17.51
N ASP A 604 -13.16 3.57 -18.77
CA ASP A 604 -14.28 3.85 -19.68
C ASP A 604 -15.61 3.35 -19.11
N SER A 605 -15.60 2.20 -18.44
CA SER A 605 -16.78 1.60 -17.83
C SER A 605 -17.24 2.36 -16.58
N SER A 606 -16.33 2.66 -15.64
CA SER A 606 -16.63 3.45 -14.42
C SER A 606 -17.06 4.88 -14.71
N LEU A 607 -16.52 5.50 -15.76
CA LEU A 607 -16.94 6.83 -16.23
C LEU A 607 -18.35 6.80 -16.85
N GLY A 608 -18.75 5.68 -17.46
CA GLY A 608 -20.08 5.48 -18.03
C GLY A 608 -21.16 5.09 -17.02
N THR A 609 -20.80 4.51 -15.88
CA THR A 609 -21.74 4.11 -14.80
C THR A 609 -21.60 4.98 -13.56
N THR A 610 -20.66 4.67 -12.67
CA THR A 610 -20.54 5.25 -11.32
C THR A 610 -20.33 6.77 -11.30
N MET A 611 -19.73 7.34 -12.35
CA MET A 611 -19.54 8.79 -12.47
C MET A 611 -20.65 9.49 -13.29
N CYS A 612 -21.57 8.75 -13.92
CA CYS A 612 -22.50 9.30 -14.90
C CYS A 612 -23.93 9.48 -14.39
N ASP A 613 -24.64 10.50 -14.89
CA ASP A 613 -26.07 10.65 -14.65
C ASP A 613 -26.83 9.55 -15.40
N THR A 614 -27.49 8.65 -14.66
CA THR A 614 -28.18 7.48 -15.22
C THR A 614 -29.33 7.80 -16.20
N LEU A 615 -29.78 9.06 -16.26
CA LEU A 615 -30.83 9.54 -17.15
C LEU A 615 -30.30 10.46 -18.26
N ASN A 616 -29.12 11.06 -18.08
CA ASN A 616 -28.55 12.07 -18.97
C ASN A 616 -27.01 12.02 -19.05
N CYS A 617 -26.45 10.81 -19.14
CA CYS A 617 -25.00 10.61 -19.26
C CYS A 617 -24.47 11.24 -20.57
N PRO A 618 -23.52 12.20 -20.51
CA PRO A 618 -22.88 12.77 -21.69
C PRO A 618 -21.91 11.78 -22.35
N VAL A 619 -21.50 12.10 -23.58
CA VAL A 619 -20.42 11.40 -24.30
C VAL A 619 -19.24 12.33 -24.59
N ASN A 620 -18.04 11.76 -24.69
CA ASN A 620 -16.79 12.47 -24.97
C ASN A 620 -16.49 12.57 -26.48
N ASP A 621 -15.25 12.93 -26.81
CA ASP A 621 -14.70 13.07 -28.17
C ASP A 621 -14.47 11.73 -28.93
N GLU A 622 -14.63 10.59 -28.27
CA GLU A 622 -14.65 9.23 -28.85
C GLU A 622 -16.08 8.61 -28.92
N ASP A 623 -17.14 9.42 -28.73
CA ASP A 623 -18.53 8.97 -28.55
C ASP A 623 -18.74 8.03 -27.33
N LYS A 624 -17.80 7.98 -26.37
CA LYS A 624 -17.88 7.16 -25.15
C LYS A 624 -18.58 7.88 -24.01
N ALA A 625 -19.33 7.13 -23.20
CA ALA A 625 -20.01 7.64 -22.00
C ALA A 625 -19.04 8.26 -20.96
N GLY A 626 -19.48 9.34 -20.30
CA GLY A 626 -18.72 10.07 -19.26
C GLY A 626 -18.01 11.33 -19.77
N LEU A 627 -17.73 12.28 -18.86
CA LEU A 627 -17.31 13.65 -19.22
C LEU A 627 -15.85 13.82 -19.69
N LEU A 628 -14.93 12.94 -19.32
CA LEU A 628 -13.50 13.11 -19.60
C LEU A 628 -13.14 12.86 -21.08
N ASP A 629 -12.22 13.65 -21.64
CA ASP A 629 -11.70 13.47 -23.00
C ASP A 629 -10.82 12.21 -23.13
N ALA A 630 -10.60 11.74 -24.36
CA ALA A 630 -9.80 10.53 -24.63
C ALA A 630 -8.39 10.58 -24.01
N ALA A 631 -7.76 11.75 -24.00
CA ALA A 631 -6.40 11.95 -23.52
C ALA A 631 -6.31 12.21 -22.00
N ASP A 632 -7.39 12.64 -21.34
CA ASP A 632 -7.54 12.58 -19.88
C ASP A 632 -7.72 11.13 -19.40
N ARG A 633 -8.50 10.31 -20.13
CA ARG A 633 -8.68 8.88 -19.85
C ARG A 633 -7.34 8.13 -19.98
N ASP A 634 -6.60 8.37 -21.06
CA ASP A 634 -5.27 7.77 -21.28
C ASP A 634 -4.25 8.23 -20.23
N ALA A 635 -4.26 9.51 -19.88
CA ALA A 635 -3.41 10.03 -18.82
C ALA A 635 -3.77 9.45 -17.44
N MET A 636 -5.06 9.30 -17.14
CA MET A 636 -5.55 8.70 -15.89
C MET A 636 -5.18 7.23 -15.78
N ALA A 637 -5.23 6.46 -16.87
CA ALA A 637 -4.72 5.09 -16.89
C ALA A 637 -3.23 5.04 -16.51
N ARG A 638 -2.40 5.94 -17.07
CA ARG A 638 -0.97 6.05 -16.71
C ARG A 638 -0.76 6.48 -15.26
N PHE A 639 -1.56 7.43 -14.76
CA PHE A 639 -1.49 7.86 -13.37
C PHE A 639 -1.81 6.71 -12.40
N LEU A 640 -2.89 5.95 -12.64
CA LEU A 640 -3.26 4.82 -11.79
C LEU A 640 -2.22 3.69 -11.77
N MET A 641 -1.50 3.49 -12.88
CA MET A 641 -0.34 2.58 -12.91
C MET A 641 0.89 3.18 -12.19
N SER A 642 1.03 4.51 -12.16
CA SER A 642 2.20 5.21 -11.58
C SER A 642 2.24 5.29 -10.05
N VAL A 643 1.15 4.95 -9.35
CA VAL A 643 1.12 4.94 -7.89
C VAL A 643 1.64 3.58 -7.42
N PRO A 644 2.80 3.50 -6.74
CA PRO A 644 3.29 2.25 -6.15
C PRO A 644 2.56 1.94 -4.83
N TYR A 645 2.90 0.82 -4.19
CA TYR A 645 2.69 0.72 -2.73
C TYR A 645 3.57 1.76 -2.00
N PRO A 646 3.17 2.24 -0.80
CA PRO A 646 4.12 2.88 0.10
C PRO A 646 5.23 1.89 0.52
N PRO A 647 6.38 2.36 1.06
CA PRO A 647 7.29 1.50 1.81
C PRO A 647 6.53 0.77 2.92
N ALA A 648 7.00 -0.41 3.32
CA ALA A 648 6.34 -1.15 4.37
C ALA A 648 6.30 -0.35 5.71
N PRO A 649 5.35 -0.63 6.61
CA PRO A 649 5.15 0.13 7.87
C PRO A 649 6.28 0.02 8.92
N ALA A 650 7.13 -1.02 8.86
CA ALA A 650 8.26 -1.18 9.78
C ALA A 650 9.46 -1.99 9.22
N PRO A 651 9.95 -1.74 7.99
CA PRO A 651 11.12 -2.43 7.45
C PRO A 651 12.38 -2.09 8.27
N PRO A 652 13.22 -3.09 8.59
CA PRO A 652 14.51 -2.85 9.22
C PRO A 652 15.37 -1.94 8.34
N ILE A 653 15.90 -0.87 8.92
CA ILE A 653 16.54 0.22 8.15
C ILE A 653 17.77 -0.27 7.37
N ASP A 654 18.47 -1.32 7.84
CA ASP A 654 19.60 -1.93 7.14
C ASP A 654 19.21 -3.07 6.17
N ASN A 655 17.92 -3.13 5.80
CA ASN A 655 17.31 -4.02 4.81
C ASN A 655 17.21 -5.51 5.22
N VAL A 656 17.57 -5.88 6.45
CA VAL A 656 17.63 -7.29 6.89
C VAL A 656 16.40 -7.67 7.72
N LEU A 657 15.48 -8.44 7.13
CA LEU A 657 14.30 -9.01 7.81
C LEU A 657 14.63 -9.69 9.14
N SER A 658 13.81 -9.42 10.16
CA SER A 658 13.89 -10.03 11.48
C SER A 658 13.61 -11.53 11.45
N LEU A 659 13.95 -12.23 12.54
CA LEU A 659 13.62 -13.65 12.67
C LEU A 659 12.10 -13.88 12.64
N SER A 660 11.32 -12.99 13.26
CA SER A 660 9.86 -13.09 13.32
C SER A 660 9.23 -12.91 11.93
N ALA A 661 9.68 -11.92 11.14
CA ALA A 661 9.20 -11.74 9.76
C ALA A 661 9.56 -12.94 8.86
N ARG A 662 10.77 -13.49 9.01
CA ARG A 662 11.24 -14.67 8.26
C ARG A 662 10.52 -15.96 8.65
N GLU A 663 10.14 -16.10 9.92
CA GLU A 663 9.24 -17.16 10.40
C GLU A 663 7.83 -16.96 9.82
N GLY A 664 7.34 -15.72 9.74
CA GLY A 664 6.05 -15.37 9.12
C GLY A 664 5.94 -15.75 7.66
N PHE A 665 6.95 -15.45 6.84
CA PHE A 665 7.00 -15.91 5.43
C PHE A 665 6.90 -17.43 5.32
N PHE A 666 7.61 -18.17 6.19
CA PHE A 666 7.57 -19.63 6.21
C PHE A 666 6.20 -20.18 6.66
N GLU A 667 5.61 -19.63 7.72
CA GLU A 667 4.27 -19.99 8.19
C GLU A 667 3.19 -19.68 7.14
N SER A 668 3.29 -18.54 6.45
CA SER A 668 2.38 -18.14 5.37
C SER A 668 2.38 -19.16 4.23
N SER A 669 3.57 -19.57 3.77
CA SER A 669 3.75 -20.49 2.62
C SER A 669 3.58 -21.98 2.93
N SER A 670 3.55 -22.37 4.21
CA SER A 670 3.33 -23.75 4.66
C SER A 670 1.84 -24.11 4.54
N VAL A 671 1.47 -25.30 4.07
CA VAL A 671 0.06 -25.68 3.88
C VAL A 671 -0.34 -26.97 4.61
N ASN A 672 -1.64 -27.03 4.92
CA ASN A 672 -2.43 -28.10 5.53
C ASN A 672 -2.31 -29.47 4.82
N ASP A 673 -3.00 -30.48 5.37
CA ASP A 673 -3.03 -31.85 4.84
C ASP A 673 -3.59 -31.92 3.40
N ALA A 674 -3.00 -32.78 2.57
CA ALA A 674 -3.43 -33.04 1.20
C ALA A 674 -4.77 -33.82 1.08
N ALA A 675 -5.62 -33.78 2.12
CA ALA A 675 -6.94 -34.40 2.16
C ALA A 675 -8.03 -33.43 2.64
N GLU A 676 -7.77 -32.12 2.55
CA GLU A 676 -8.71 -31.02 2.84
C GLU A 676 -9.26 -31.02 4.30
N ARG A 677 -8.61 -31.75 5.22
CA ARG A 677 -9.12 -31.92 6.59
C ARG A 677 -8.56 -30.87 7.53
N THR A 678 -9.48 -30.15 8.16
CA THR A 678 -9.26 -29.13 9.19
C THR A 678 -8.37 -29.64 10.32
N THR A 679 -7.05 -29.43 10.20
CA THR A 679 -6.02 -29.90 11.12
C THR A 679 -5.00 -28.78 11.36
N GLY A 680 -5.40 -27.81 12.21
CA GLY A 680 -4.51 -26.73 12.67
C GLY A 680 -4.43 -25.50 11.75
N ALA A 681 -5.54 -24.73 11.66
CA ALA A 681 -5.67 -23.44 10.97
C ALA A 681 -5.44 -23.45 9.44
N GLN A 682 -6.31 -22.76 8.68
CA GLN A 682 -5.99 -22.43 7.28
C GLN A 682 -4.86 -21.39 7.27
N THR A 683 -3.75 -21.70 6.60
CA THR A 683 -2.64 -20.76 6.42
C THR A 683 -2.92 -19.80 5.27
N CYS A 684 -2.53 -18.53 5.42
CA CYS A 684 -2.89 -17.50 4.45
C CYS A 684 -2.38 -17.82 3.04
N GLY A 685 -1.21 -18.44 2.86
CA GLY A 685 -0.67 -18.84 1.56
C GLY A 685 -1.51 -19.88 0.79
N ALA A 686 -2.47 -20.55 1.43
CA ALA A 686 -3.46 -21.35 0.72
C ALA A 686 -4.44 -20.45 -0.06
N CYS A 687 -4.83 -19.31 0.51
CA CYS A 687 -5.79 -18.37 -0.06
C CYS A 687 -5.17 -17.20 -0.82
N HIS A 688 -3.97 -16.75 -0.39
CA HIS A 688 -3.27 -15.55 -0.85
C HIS A 688 -1.93 -15.92 -1.47
N LYS A 689 -1.49 -15.22 -2.53
CA LYS A 689 -0.27 -15.59 -3.28
C LYS A 689 0.78 -14.49 -3.32
N ASP A 690 1.98 -14.81 -2.84
CA ASP A 690 3.19 -14.08 -3.20
C ASP A 690 3.34 -14.06 -4.74
N PRO A 691 3.76 -12.96 -5.36
CA PRO A 691 4.48 -11.82 -4.74
C PRO A 691 3.62 -10.69 -4.15
N PHE A 692 2.29 -10.67 -4.32
CA PHE A 692 1.43 -9.52 -3.96
C PHE A 692 0.18 -9.88 -3.15
N LEU A 693 0.22 -11.02 -2.44
CA LEU A 693 -0.81 -11.53 -1.52
C LEU A 693 -2.25 -11.52 -2.11
N THR A 694 -2.40 -11.78 -3.41
CA THR A 694 -3.70 -11.73 -4.10
C THR A 694 -4.57 -12.96 -3.77
N SER A 695 -5.89 -12.79 -3.64
CA SER A 695 -6.81 -13.87 -3.23
C SER A 695 -7.20 -14.74 -4.41
N THR A 696 -7.01 -16.06 -4.32
CA THR A 696 -7.28 -17.02 -5.42
C THR A 696 -8.13 -18.23 -5.03
N ASN A 697 -8.61 -18.34 -3.78
CA ASN A 697 -9.19 -19.58 -3.25
C ASN A 697 -10.71 -19.52 -3.04
N THR A 698 -11.44 -19.13 -4.08
CA THR A 698 -12.86 -19.50 -4.23
C THR A 698 -13.10 -19.90 -5.68
N PRO A 699 -12.87 -21.18 -6.04
CA PRO A 699 -13.00 -21.66 -7.41
C PRO A 699 -14.32 -21.24 -8.04
N SER A 700 -14.27 -20.71 -9.27
CA SER A 700 -15.44 -20.26 -10.07
C SER A 700 -16.35 -19.20 -9.41
N THR A 701 -15.99 -18.61 -8.27
CA THR A 701 -16.92 -17.77 -7.46
C THR A 701 -16.26 -16.60 -6.74
N GLY A 702 -14.95 -16.67 -6.53
CA GLY A 702 -14.19 -15.67 -5.81
C GLY A 702 -14.06 -14.37 -6.59
N MET A 703 -13.98 -13.27 -5.85
CA MET A 703 -13.33 -12.07 -6.37
C MET A 703 -11.82 -12.37 -6.34
N GLU A 704 -11.19 -12.53 -7.52
CA GLU A 704 -9.74 -12.70 -7.66
C GLU A 704 -8.95 -11.38 -7.42
N ALA A 705 -9.53 -10.52 -6.58
CA ALA A 705 -9.03 -9.22 -6.19
C ALA A 705 -8.00 -9.32 -5.05
N THR A 706 -7.26 -8.25 -4.87
CA THR A 706 -6.10 -8.16 -3.98
C THR A 706 -6.51 -7.95 -2.51
N THR A 707 -7.21 -8.89 -1.87
CA THR A 707 -7.79 -8.64 -0.52
C THR A 707 -6.78 -8.49 0.61
N PHE A 708 -5.59 -9.09 0.52
CA PHE A 708 -4.49 -8.85 1.46
C PHE A 708 -3.61 -7.64 1.10
N ARG A 709 -3.93 -6.87 0.05
CA ARG A 709 -3.30 -5.56 -0.23
C ARG A 709 -3.43 -4.60 0.94
N GLY A 710 -4.63 -4.59 1.51
CA GLY A 710 -4.93 -3.90 2.75
C GLY A 710 -4.06 -4.34 3.93
N ALA A 711 -3.33 -5.47 3.89
CA ALA A 711 -2.38 -5.81 4.95
C ALA A 711 -1.21 -4.80 4.99
N HIS A 712 -0.69 -4.37 3.84
CA HIS A 712 0.37 -3.36 3.78
C HIS A 712 -0.15 -1.94 4.08
N ASP A 713 -1.36 -1.60 3.61
CA ASP A 713 -2.05 -0.36 4.01
C ASP A 713 -2.61 -0.43 5.45
N ARG A 714 -2.53 -1.60 6.10
CA ARG A 714 -2.95 -1.91 7.49
C ARG A 714 -4.45 -1.83 7.80
N TRP A 715 -5.29 -2.38 6.92
CA TRP A 715 -6.75 -2.51 7.09
C TRP A 715 -7.32 -3.83 6.52
N THR A 716 -8.24 -4.48 7.23
CA THR A 716 -8.82 -5.78 6.84
C THR A 716 -9.90 -5.64 5.74
N VAL A 717 -9.48 -5.55 4.47
CA VAL A 717 -10.39 -5.40 3.31
C VAL A 717 -11.04 -6.74 2.90
N LEU A 718 -12.19 -7.06 3.50
CA LEU A 718 -13.01 -8.22 3.13
C LEU A 718 -13.93 -7.92 1.94
N SER A 719 -13.64 -8.48 0.76
CA SER A 719 -14.18 -8.04 -0.54
C SER A 719 -15.72 -7.89 -0.66
N GLN A 720 -16.50 -8.65 0.11
CA GLN A 720 -17.98 -8.54 0.17
C GLN A 720 -18.53 -8.19 1.58
N GLY A 721 -17.69 -7.85 2.56
CA GLY A 721 -18.12 -7.44 3.90
C GLY A 721 -19.01 -8.44 4.67
N ARG A 722 -18.98 -9.74 4.30
CA ARG A 722 -20.00 -10.74 4.67
C ARG A 722 -20.24 -10.91 6.18
N VAL A 723 -19.24 -10.62 7.00
CA VAL A 723 -19.36 -10.65 8.47
C VAL A 723 -19.47 -9.21 8.97
N ASN A 724 -20.63 -8.85 9.52
CA ASN A 724 -20.85 -7.52 10.09
C ASN A 724 -19.95 -7.32 11.33
N LEU A 725 -19.51 -6.08 11.57
CA LEU A 725 -18.54 -5.79 12.65
C LEU A 725 -19.11 -6.10 14.04
N ILE A 726 -20.42 -5.91 14.26
CA ILE A 726 -21.03 -6.06 15.59
C ILE A 726 -21.16 -7.52 16.03
N ASP A 727 -21.62 -8.40 15.14
CA ASP A 727 -21.65 -9.82 15.47
C ASP A 727 -20.27 -10.47 15.36
N LEU A 728 -19.33 -9.93 14.56
CA LEU A 728 -17.91 -10.28 14.66
C LEU A 728 -17.37 -9.97 16.06
N LEU A 729 -17.51 -8.74 16.56
CA LEU A 729 -17.07 -8.34 17.91
C LEU A 729 -17.72 -9.20 19.01
N ARG A 730 -19.00 -9.59 18.85
CA ARG A 730 -19.69 -10.52 19.76
C ARG A 730 -19.17 -11.96 19.70
N LEU A 731 -18.87 -12.47 18.50
CA LEU A 731 -18.29 -13.81 18.30
C LEU A 731 -16.93 -13.96 18.97
N VAL A 732 -16.12 -12.89 18.92
CA VAL A 732 -14.71 -12.90 19.34
C VAL A 732 -14.45 -12.24 20.69
N GLY A 733 -15.47 -11.62 21.29
CA GLY A 733 -15.40 -11.02 22.63
C GLY A 733 -14.59 -9.72 22.73
N LEU A 734 -14.33 -9.03 21.61
CA LEU A 734 -13.54 -7.80 21.60
C LEU A 734 -14.37 -6.57 22.03
N GLY A 735 -13.71 -5.65 22.73
CA GLY A 735 -14.30 -4.36 23.11
C GLY A 735 -14.32 -3.38 21.93
N ASN A 736 -15.13 -2.32 22.04
CA ASN A 736 -15.42 -1.37 20.96
C ASN A 736 -14.21 -0.58 20.38
N GLY A 737 -12.97 -0.86 20.79
CA GLY A 737 -11.76 -0.18 20.34
C GLY A 737 -10.61 -1.18 20.26
N ILE A 738 -10.61 -1.97 19.19
CA ILE A 738 -9.61 -3.01 18.87
C ILE A 738 -8.26 -2.38 18.51
N GLU A 739 -7.15 -3.12 18.58
CA GLU A 739 -5.95 -2.77 17.80
C GLU A 739 -6.08 -3.37 16.40
N GLU A 740 -5.53 -2.69 15.41
CA GLU A 740 -5.68 -3.01 13.98
C GLU A 740 -5.13 -4.41 13.63
N ARG A 741 -4.12 -4.88 14.38
CA ARG A 741 -3.60 -6.25 14.38
C ARG A 741 -4.60 -7.32 14.85
N ASP A 742 -5.57 -6.98 15.71
CA ASP A 742 -6.45 -7.97 16.35
C ASP A 742 -7.41 -8.65 15.34
N PRO A 743 -8.11 -7.92 14.43
CA PRO A 743 -8.84 -8.51 13.30
C PRO A 743 -8.04 -9.51 12.47
N TRP A 744 -6.78 -9.19 12.14
CA TRP A 744 -5.93 -10.09 11.37
C TRP A 744 -5.65 -11.40 12.11
N ILE A 745 -5.34 -11.32 13.41
CA ILE A 745 -5.13 -12.53 14.24
C ILE A 745 -6.39 -13.40 14.29
N LEU A 746 -7.58 -12.79 14.36
CA LEU A 746 -8.86 -13.51 14.39
C LEU A 746 -9.15 -14.28 13.09
N ILE A 747 -8.71 -13.79 11.93
CA ILE A 747 -8.85 -14.49 10.65
C ILE A 747 -7.69 -15.45 10.34
N GLY A 748 -6.84 -15.74 11.33
CA GLY A 748 -5.82 -16.79 11.27
C GLY A 748 -4.37 -16.30 11.19
N LEU A 749 -4.13 -14.99 11.15
CA LEU A 749 -2.76 -14.45 11.07
C LEU A 749 -1.98 -14.71 12.37
N THR A 750 -0.75 -15.19 12.26
CA THR A 750 0.12 -15.38 13.43
C THR A 750 0.88 -14.09 13.79
N PRO A 751 1.47 -14.02 15.00
CA PRO A 751 2.39 -12.93 15.32
C PRO A 751 3.56 -12.80 14.33
N ALA A 752 4.11 -13.93 13.85
CA ALA A 752 5.23 -13.93 12.91
C ALA A 752 4.79 -13.42 11.52
N MET A 753 3.64 -13.88 11.03
CA MET A 753 3.02 -13.41 9.78
C MET A 753 2.61 -11.93 9.83
N TRP A 754 2.39 -11.35 11.01
CA TRP A 754 2.21 -9.91 11.15
C TRP A 754 3.50 -9.13 10.94
N GLU A 755 4.61 -9.56 11.57
CA GLU A 755 5.91 -8.89 11.34
C GLU A 755 6.37 -9.10 9.87
N MET A 756 5.99 -10.19 9.19
CA MET A 756 6.18 -10.37 7.73
C MET A 756 5.52 -9.24 6.91
N ILE A 757 4.28 -8.86 7.25
CA ILE A 757 3.53 -7.79 6.57
C ILE A 757 4.16 -6.42 6.85
N LEU A 758 4.64 -6.18 8.08
CA LEU A 758 5.27 -4.93 8.47
C LEU A 758 6.69 -4.74 7.91
N GLU A 759 7.44 -5.83 7.69
CA GLU A 759 8.85 -5.77 7.26
C GLU A 759 9.11 -6.11 5.78
N GLY A 760 8.19 -6.82 5.12
CA GLY A 760 8.39 -7.36 3.76
C GLY A 760 8.44 -6.30 2.66
N SER A 761 9.27 -6.53 1.63
CA SER A 761 9.52 -5.55 0.57
C SER A 761 8.30 -5.25 -0.31
N THR A 762 7.76 -4.03 -0.18
CA THR A 762 6.82 -3.38 -1.11
C THR A 762 7.54 -2.65 -2.27
N GLY A 763 8.80 -2.99 -2.53
CA GLY A 763 9.60 -2.44 -3.64
C GLY A 763 10.64 -1.39 -3.24
N PHE A 764 10.70 -1.04 -1.96
CA PHE A 764 11.65 -0.09 -1.41
C PHE A 764 12.58 -0.76 -0.40
N SER A 765 13.86 -0.42 -0.44
CA SER A 765 14.79 -0.82 0.62
C SER A 765 14.39 -0.16 1.95
N GLY A 766 14.58 -0.83 3.09
CA GLY A 766 14.33 -0.23 4.41
C GLY A 766 15.12 1.06 4.71
N SER A 767 16.19 1.33 3.94
CA SER A 767 16.97 2.58 3.96
C SER A 767 16.36 3.73 3.12
N PHE A 768 15.33 3.47 2.30
CA PHE A 768 14.66 4.51 1.52
C PHE A 768 13.93 5.50 2.44
N ALA A 769 13.92 6.78 2.04
CA ALA A 769 13.36 7.93 2.76
C ALA A 769 13.95 8.23 4.15
N ARG A 770 14.67 7.30 4.77
CA ARG A 770 15.31 7.44 6.10
C ARG A 770 16.29 8.61 6.14
N GLN A 771 16.21 9.40 7.23
CA GLN A 771 16.96 10.64 7.38
C GLN A 771 17.82 10.70 8.65
N THR A 772 18.92 11.45 8.59
CA THR A 772 19.66 11.88 9.79
C THR A 772 20.25 13.29 9.61
N THR A 773 19.85 14.23 10.46
CA THR A 773 20.50 15.55 10.54
C THR A 773 21.73 15.50 11.45
N LEU A 774 22.88 15.89 10.91
CA LEU A 774 24.14 16.08 11.62
C LEU A 774 24.27 17.54 12.06
N ASN A 775 24.44 17.76 13.36
CA ASN A 775 24.76 19.04 14.00
C ASN A 775 25.61 18.78 15.26
N ALA A 776 25.92 19.83 16.04
CA ALA A 776 26.80 19.73 17.21
C ALA A 776 26.34 18.75 18.31
N GLU A 777 25.02 18.55 18.44
CA GLU A 777 24.41 17.61 19.38
C GLU A 777 24.31 16.20 18.76
N THR A 778 23.69 16.10 17.58
CA THR A 778 23.35 14.80 16.97
C THR A 778 24.57 14.01 16.51
N ALA A 779 25.66 14.68 16.10
CA ALA A 779 26.90 14.03 15.64
C ALA A 779 27.68 13.31 16.78
N GLN A 780 27.18 13.37 18.01
CA GLN A 780 27.71 12.65 19.17
C GLN A 780 26.83 11.46 19.60
N LEU A 781 25.60 11.34 19.08
CA LEU A 781 24.64 10.32 19.50
C LEU A 781 24.96 8.93 18.88
N PRO A 782 24.96 7.83 19.68
CA PRO A 782 25.14 6.48 19.15
C PRO A 782 24.11 6.05 18.10
N GLN A 783 22.88 6.57 18.20
CA GLN A 783 21.81 6.29 17.23
C GLN A 783 22.12 6.91 15.85
N THR A 784 22.59 8.17 15.80
CA THR A 784 23.10 8.81 14.58
C THR A 784 24.21 7.97 13.94
N ALA A 785 25.19 7.53 14.73
CA ALA A 785 26.29 6.71 14.22
C ALA A 785 25.85 5.32 13.71
N ARG A 786 24.83 4.70 14.31
CA ARG A 786 24.22 3.45 13.83
C ARG A 786 23.45 3.66 12.53
N LEU A 787 22.60 4.69 12.47
CA LEU A 787 21.78 5.04 11.32
C LEU A 787 22.65 5.42 10.12
N LEU A 788 23.59 6.34 10.30
CA LEU A 788 24.53 6.76 9.27
C LEU A 788 25.34 5.58 8.70
N LYS A 789 25.76 4.63 9.55
CA LYS A 789 26.42 3.39 9.10
C LYS A 789 25.50 2.52 8.24
N ALA A 790 24.21 2.43 8.55
CA ALA A 790 23.26 1.64 7.76
C ALA A 790 23.03 2.29 6.39
N LEU A 791 22.76 3.58 6.35
CA LEU A 791 22.53 4.33 5.10
C LEU A 791 23.74 4.28 4.16
N GLU A 792 24.96 4.48 4.68
CA GLU A 792 26.21 4.32 3.89
C GLU A 792 26.39 2.88 3.39
N GLY A 793 26.01 1.87 4.18
CA GLY A 793 26.04 0.47 3.76
C GLY A 793 25.10 0.21 2.58
N SER A 794 23.83 0.58 2.72
CA SER A 794 22.81 0.44 1.67
C SER A 794 23.17 1.24 0.41
N ALA A 795 23.79 2.42 0.55
CA ALA A 795 24.28 3.20 -0.59
C ALA A 795 25.51 2.58 -1.27
N ALA A 796 26.46 2.03 -0.53
CA ALA A 796 27.57 1.25 -1.09
C ALA A 796 27.10 -0.05 -1.78
N GLU A 797 25.98 -0.61 -1.32
CA GLU A 797 25.30 -1.73 -1.96
C GLU A 797 24.43 -1.30 -3.17
N GLY A 798 24.22 0.00 -3.40
CA GLY A 798 23.40 0.54 -4.50
C GLY A 798 21.89 0.47 -4.27
N ALA A 799 21.45 0.06 -3.08
CA ALA A 799 20.04 -0.06 -2.70
C ALA A 799 19.32 1.30 -2.63
N ILE A 800 20.06 2.36 -2.29
CA ILE A 800 19.60 3.76 -2.27
C ILE A 800 20.68 4.69 -2.81
N ARG A 801 20.30 5.90 -3.18
CA ARG A 801 21.21 7.04 -3.32
C ARG A 801 21.18 7.85 -2.02
N LEU A 802 22.31 8.02 -1.33
CA LEU A 802 22.37 8.76 -0.05
C LEU A 802 22.85 10.19 -0.29
N LEU A 803 21.93 11.14 -0.24
CA LEU A 803 22.16 12.57 -0.49
C LEU A 803 22.18 13.33 0.82
N GLY A 804 22.98 14.39 0.91
CA GLY A 804 23.01 15.33 2.04
C GLY A 804 22.84 16.77 1.59
N GLN A 805 22.00 17.54 2.27
CA GLN A 805 21.80 18.98 2.04
C GLN A 805 21.74 19.76 3.37
N GLY A 806 22.25 21.00 3.35
CA GLY A 806 22.30 21.89 4.50
C GLY A 806 23.32 23.02 4.29
N VAL A 807 24.02 23.42 5.35
CA VAL A 807 24.98 24.54 5.32
C VAL A 807 26.27 24.24 6.06
N ARG A 808 27.38 24.75 5.52
CA ARG A 808 28.64 24.95 6.26
C ARG A 808 28.63 26.35 6.87
N ILE A 809 29.10 26.49 8.10
CA ILE A 809 29.06 27.74 8.89
C ILE A 809 30.50 28.15 9.22
N ALA A 810 30.88 29.38 8.86
CA ALA A 810 32.18 29.97 9.16
C ALA A 810 32.04 31.46 9.52
N ASP A 811 32.65 31.90 10.62
CA ASP A 811 32.57 33.28 11.13
C ASP A 811 31.14 33.86 11.26
N GLY A 812 30.15 32.98 11.49
CA GLY A 812 28.72 33.33 11.57
C GLY A 812 28.01 33.47 10.22
N VAL A 813 28.70 33.22 9.10
CA VAL A 813 28.12 33.15 7.75
C VAL A 813 27.87 31.69 7.38
N ALA A 814 26.66 31.39 6.94
CA ALA A 814 26.32 30.09 6.37
C ALA A 814 26.47 30.09 4.84
N THR A 815 26.93 28.97 4.30
CA THR A 815 27.06 28.71 2.86
C THR A 815 26.38 27.37 2.53
N PRO A 816 25.45 27.32 1.54
CA PRO A 816 24.80 26.09 1.10
C PRO A 816 25.81 24.99 0.75
N PHE A 817 25.51 23.78 1.18
CA PHE A 817 26.39 22.62 1.05
C PHE A 817 25.57 21.36 0.74
N ALA A 818 25.88 20.71 -0.38
CA ALA A 818 25.24 19.49 -0.82
C ALA A 818 26.28 18.41 -1.16
N VAL A 819 26.00 17.16 -0.78
CA VAL A 819 26.87 15.99 -1.01
C VAL A 819 26.06 14.77 -1.41
N GLU A 820 26.72 13.77 -1.99
CA GLU A 820 26.19 12.41 -2.16
C GLU A 820 27.26 11.37 -1.82
N PHE A 821 26.85 10.25 -1.22
CA PHE A 821 27.76 9.15 -0.88
C PHE A 821 28.01 8.26 -2.10
N LEU A 822 29.24 8.32 -2.64
CA LEU A 822 29.70 7.59 -3.81
C LEU A 822 31.07 6.96 -3.52
N ASP A 823 31.28 5.71 -3.98
CA ASP A 823 32.54 4.94 -3.86
C ASP A 823 33.15 4.89 -2.44
N GLY A 824 32.33 5.03 -1.39
CA GLY A 824 32.75 5.02 0.01
C GLY A 824 33.07 6.39 0.61
N THR A 825 32.77 7.48 -0.11
CA THR A 825 33.08 8.87 0.25
C THR A 825 31.89 9.79 -0.01
N TYR A 826 31.84 10.96 0.63
CA TYR A 826 30.85 12.00 0.35
C TYR A 826 31.42 13.03 -0.64
N GLN A 827 30.87 13.09 -1.84
CA GLN A 827 31.33 13.96 -2.93
C GLN A 827 30.40 15.18 -3.07
N THR A 828 30.94 16.37 -3.36
CA THR A 828 30.13 17.60 -3.45
C THR A 828 29.24 17.64 -4.70
N ARG A 829 28.03 18.22 -4.57
CA ARG A 829 27.03 18.32 -5.65
C ARG A 829 26.64 19.77 -5.94
N THR A 830 26.41 20.07 -7.23
CA THR A 830 26.00 21.40 -7.71
C THR A 830 24.49 21.57 -7.86
N ASP A 831 23.71 20.48 -7.81
CA ASP A 831 22.26 20.50 -8.03
C ASP A 831 21.44 20.84 -6.78
N GLY A 832 22.09 21.03 -5.64
CA GLY A 832 21.51 21.65 -4.45
C GLY A 832 21.40 23.19 -4.53
N ALA A 833 21.69 23.81 -5.68
CA ALA A 833 21.50 25.23 -5.89
C ALA A 833 20.08 25.52 -6.42
N THR A 834 19.33 26.36 -5.71
CA THR A 834 18.01 26.83 -6.18
C THR A 834 18.08 27.47 -7.57
N GLN A 835 17.23 27.02 -8.50
CA GLN A 835 17.10 27.60 -9.85
C GLN A 835 16.32 28.94 -9.88
N LEU A 836 16.27 29.63 -8.74
CA LEU A 836 15.61 30.93 -8.60
C LEU A 836 16.54 32.07 -9.06
N PRO A 837 16.01 33.17 -9.61
CA PRO A 837 16.84 34.35 -9.90
C PRO A 837 17.51 34.89 -8.63
N ASP A 838 18.77 35.30 -8.71
CA ASP A 838 19.57 35.82 -7.57
C ASP A 838 18.92 37.01 -6.83
N GLU A 839 18.04 37.76 -7.51
CA GLU A 839 17.28 38.87 -6.93
C GLU A 839 16.12 38.42 -6.02
N LEU A 840 15.63 37.20 -6.21
CA LEU A 840 14.54 36.59 -5.44
C LEU A 840 15.03 35.52 -4.45
N SER A 841 16.17 34.87 -4.72
CA SER A 841 16.65 33.77 -3.87
C SER A 841 17.12 34.24 -2.49
N ILE A 842 16.69 33.53 -1.45
CA ILE A 842 17.31 33.55 -0.12
C ILE A 842 18.74 32.97 -0.15
N GLU A 843 19.00 32.02 -1.05
CA GLU A 843 20.29 31.36 -1.24
C GLU A 843 21.16 32.14 -2.23
N LYS A 844 21.83 33.20 -1.74
CA LYS A 844 22.70 34.06 -2.58
C LYS A 844 24.07 33.45 -2.91
N ALA A 845 24.21 32.15 -2.75
CA ALA A 845 25.45 31.41 -2.93
C ALA A 845 25.16 30.07 -3.62
N GLN A 846 25.56 29.97 -4.89
CA GLN A 846 25.51 28.74 -5.69
C GLN A 846 26.40 27.66 -5.06
N VAL A 847 25.92 26.41 -4.98
CA VAL A 847 26.71 25.29 -4.44
C VAL A 847 27.83 24.94 -5.42
N THR A 848 29.07 25.27 -5.07
CA THR A 848 30.26 24.95 -5.87
C THR A 848 30.78 23.56 -5.54
N ASN A 849 30.76 22.64 -6.50
CA ASN A 849 31.62 21.44 -6.42
C ASN A 849 33.07 21.89 -6.60
N ASP A 850 33.88 21.67 -5.56
CA ASP A 850 35.30 22.03 -5.49
C ASP A 850 36.23 20.81 -5.71
N GLY A 851 35.66 19.63 -5.98
CA GLY A 851 36.37 18.37 -6.12
C GLY A 851 36.83 17.73 -4.80
N THR A 852 36.32 18.19 -3.64
CA THR A 852 36.65 17.61 -2.33
C THR A 852 35.76 16.41 -1.99
N ASP A 853 36.39 15.27 -1.75
CA ASP A 853 35.78 14.09 -1.13
C ASP A 853 35.89 14.20 0.40
N PHE A 854 34.79 13.93 1.12
CA PHE A 854 34.74 13.93 2.59
C PHE A 854 34.53 12.50 3.11
N ASP A 855 35.19 12.14 4.21
CA ASP A 855 34.88 10.92 4.95
C ASP A 855 33.86 11.19 6.07
N ARG A 856 33.29 10.11 6.64
CA ARG A 856 32.34 10.20 7.75
C ARG A 856 32.93 10.94 8.97
N SER A 857 34.23 10.78 9.22
CA SER A 857 34.97 11.43 10.31
C SER A 857 34.87 12.95 10.17
N THR A 858 35.21 13.47 8.99
CA THR A 858 35.28 14.89 8.66
C THR A 858 33.91 15.56 8.76
N LEU A 859 32.84 14.92 8.28
CA LEU A 859 31.48 15.45 8.42
C LEU A 859 31.02 15.47 9.89
N LEU A 860 31.29 14.41 10.66
CA LEU A 860 30.93 14.36 12.08
C LEU A 860 31.75 15.32 12.94
N GLU A 861 33.01 15.59 12.61
CA GLU A 861 33.86 16.56 13.30
C GLU A 861 33.42 17.99 12.98
N ALA A 862 33.21 18.33 11.70
CA ALA A 862 32.66 19.64 11.31
C ALA A 862 31.29 19.92 11.94
N ALA A 863 30.44 18.89 12.09
CA ALA A 863 29.16 19.02 12.77
C ALA A 863 29.33 19.27 14.29
N ARG A 864 30.20 18.52 14.98
CA ARG A 864 30.51 18.69 16.41
C ARG A 864 31.04 20.09 16.74
N ASP A 865 31.88 20.63 15.86
CA ASP A 865 32.47 21.96 16.02
C ASP A 865 31.47 23.10 15.67
N GLY A 866 30.25 22.77 15.25
CA GLY A 866 29.22 23.74 14.83
C GLY A 866 29.46 24.38 13.46
N ALA A 867 30.44 23.88 12.70
CA ALA A 867 30.80 24.36 11.37
C ALA A 867 29.99 23.69 10.23
N LEU A 868 29.08 22.77 10.56
CA LEU A 868 28.22 22.06 9.62
C LEU A 868 26.84 21.76 10.24
N VAL A 869 25.79 22.02 9.47
CA VAL A 869 24.45 21.44 9.66
C VAL A 869 24.12 20.71 8.36
N LEU A 870 23.85 19.41 8.41
CA LEU A 870 23.67 18.57 7.21
C LEU A 870 22.60 17.51 7.43
N THR A 871 21.50 17.54 6.67
CA THR A 871 20.50 16.47 6.67
C THR A 871 20.78 15.50 5.54
N LEU A 872 21.11 14.26 5.91
CA LEU A 872 21.32 13.13 5.01
C LEU A 872 20.01 12.34 4.84
N THR A 873 19.62 12.00 3.61
CA THR A 873 18.38 11.30 3.26
C THR A 873 18.63 10.20 2.23
N GLY A 874 18.09 9.00 2.46
CA GLY A 874 18.06 7.93 1.46
C GLY A 874 17.02 8.19 0.38
N ARG A 875 17.43 8.24 -0.90
CA ARG A 875 16.58 8.46 -2.06
C ARG A 875 16.51 7.21 -2.95
N ALA A 876 15.41 7.08 -3.70
CA ALA A 876 15.32 6.13 -4.80
C ALA A 876 16.22 6.58 -5.98
N GLY A 877 16.67 5.63 -6.78
CA GLY A 877 17.26 5.93 -8.09
C GLY A 877 16.20 6.45 -9.07
N VAL A 878 16.65 6.92 -10.23
CA VAL A 878 15.79 7.61 -11.22
C VAL A 878 14.72 6.72 -11.88
N HIS A 879 14.84 5.40 -11.81
CA HIS A 879 13.93 4.43 -12.44
C HIS A 879 12.88 3.92 -11.44
N ALA A 880 12.14 4.85 -10.83
CA ALA A 880 11.07 4.57 -9.85
C ALA A 880 9.77 5.29 -10.25
N ASP A 881 9.35 5.06 -11.50
CA ASP A 881 8.16 5.64 -12.14
C ASP A 881 7.38 4.55 -12.92
N ALA A 882 6.24 4.91 -13.53
CA ALA A 882 5.39 3.99 -14.30
C ALA A 882 6.09 3.31 -15.50
N GLY A 883 7.21 3.85 -15.98
CA GLY A 883 8.03 3.23 -17.03
C GLY A 883 8.94 2.13 -16.50
N ASN A 884 9.12 2.06 -15.18
CA ASN A 884 10.07 1.20 -14.47
C ASN A 884 9.39 0.47 -13.29
N PRO A 885 8.37 -0.38 -13.54
CA PRO A 885 7.58 -1.07 -12.51
C PRO A 885 8.39 -1.97 -11.57
N GLN A 886 7.76 -2.39 -10.47
CA GLN A 886 8.41 -3.24 -9.47
C GLN A 886 8.78 -4.60 -10.07
N PRO A 887 10.03 -5.08 -9.91
CA PRO A 887 10.38 -6.47 -10.20
C PRO A 887 9.51 -7.45 -9.41
N ALA A 888 8.90 -8.43 -10.05
CA ALA A 888 8.07 -9.43 -9.37
C ALA A 888 8.74 -10.81 -9.43
N LEU A 889 8.86 -11.53 -8.31
CA LEU A 889 9.56 -12.82 -8.19
C LEU A 889 8.70 -13.90 -7.51
N TRP A 890 8.63 -15.09 -8.09
CA TRP A 890 7.94 -16.24 -7.49
C TRP A 890 8.52 -17.60 -7.90
N ALA A 891 8.08 -18.65 -7.19
CA ALA A 891 8.44 -20.05 -7.43
C ALA A 891 8.13 -20.53 -8.87
N ASP A 892 8.73 -21.64 -9.31
CA ASP A 892 8.44 -22.26 -10.62
C ASP A 892 7.10 -23.03 -10.63
N GLY A 893 6.01 -22.30 -10.39
CA GLY A 893 4.63 -22.70 -10.58
C GLY A 893 3.92 -21.81 -11.60
N ALA A 894 2.68 -22.12 -11.93
CA ALA A 894 1.76 -21.22 -12.63
C ALA A 894 0.95 -20.46 -11.56
N ARG A 895 0.90 -19.12 -11.60
CA ARG A 895 0.29 -18.27 -10.54
C ARG A 895 -1.16 -18.71 -10.27
N GLU A 896 -1.90 -18.81 -11.36
CA GLU A 896 -3.29 -19.25 -11.50
C GLU A 896 -3.57 -20.68 -11.01
N ALA A 897 -2.54 -21.49 -10.73
CA ALA A 897 -2.68 -22.90 -10.34
C ALA A 897 -2.08 -23.25 -8.97
N GLN A 898 -1.53 -22.29 -8.21
CA GLN A 898 -0.84 -22.53 -6.94
C GLN A 898 -1.79 -22.86 -5.77
N THR A 899 -2.45 -24.01 -5.82
CA THR A 899 -3.57 -24.36 -4.91
C THR A 899 -3.17 -25.20 -3.69
N ARG A 900 -1.91 -25.66 -3.54
CA ARG A 900 -1.58 -26.72 -2.56
C ARG A 900 -0.32 -26.54 -1.71
N ASN A 901 0.72 -25.84 -2.18
CA ASN A 901 1.93 -25.44 -1.42
C ASN A 901 2.71 -24.43 -2.27
N VAL A 902 3.48 -23.53 -1.66
CA VAL A 902 4.45 -22.70 -2.40
C VAL A 902 5.69 -23.52 -2.68
N ALA A 903 6.06 -23.65 -3.97
CA ALA A 903 7.17 -24.51 -4.41
C ALA A 903 8.55 -23.83 -4.21
N ILE A 904 8.95 -23.62 -2.95
CA ILE A 904 10.19 -22.91 -2.56
C ILE A 904 11.40 -23.42 -3.36
N PRO A 905 12.04 -22.58 -4.22
CA PRO A 905 13.17 -22.98 -5.03
C PRO A 905 14.40 -23.43 -4.22
N PHE A 906 15.13 -24.42 -4.74
CA PHE A 906 16.39 -24.91 -4.17
C PHE A 906 17.59 -24.40 -4.96
N LEU A 907 18.63 -23.93 -4.24
CA LEU A 907 19.92 -23.56 -4.82
C LEU A 907 20.66 -24.81 -5.32
N GLY A 908 20.95 -24.88 -6.62
CA GLY A 908 21.68 -25.97 -7.26
C GLY A 908 23.16 -26.03 -6.83
N ALA A 909 23.75 -27.23 -6.95
CA ALA A 909 25.15 -27.50 -6.62
C ALA A 909 26.18 -26.76 -7.50
N ASP A 910 25.72 -26.09 -8.55
CA ASP A 910 26.45 -25.17 -9.41
C ASP A 910 26.29 -23.69 -9.01
N SER A 911 25.71 -23.42 -7.83
CA SER A 911 25.30 -22.09 -7.34
C SER A 911 24.27 -21.37 -8.25
N THR A 912 23.48 -22.15 -9.00
CA THR A 912 22.36 -21.64 -9.81
C THR A 912 21.03 -21.77 -9.06
N LEU A 913 20.23 -20.71 -9.05
CA LEU A 913 18.82 -20.73 -8.63
C LEU A 913 17.90 -20.50 -9.83
N ARG A 914 16.78 -21.25 -9.90
CA ARG A 914 15.76 -21.13 -10.94
C ARG A 914 14.41 -20.77 -10.34
N PHE A 915 13.73 -19.81 -10.94
CA PHE A 915 12.48 -19.21 -10.47
C PHE A 915 11.79 -18.50 -11.64
N LYS A 916 10.67 -17.81 -11.37
CA LYS A 916 9.97 -16.98 -12.35
C LYS A 916 9.92 -15.53 -11.92
N GLY A 917 9.76 -14.62 -12.88
CA GLY A 917 9.63 -13.21 -12.60
C GLY A 917 9.29 -12.32 -13.79
N ARG A 918 8.89 -11.07 -13.48
CA ARG A 918 8.57 -10.00 -14.44
C ARG A 918 9.28 -8.70 -14.08
N HIS A 919 9.31 -7.76 -15.04
CA HIS A 919 9.83 -6.40 -14.87
C HIS A 919 11.31 -6.33 -14.46
N LEU A 920 12.15 -7.20 -15.05
CA LEU A 920 13.57 -7.30 -14.72
C LEU A 920 14.45 -6.93 -15.91
N HIS A 921 15.46 -6.11 -15.68
CA HIS A 921 16.32 -5.56 -16.75
C HIS A 921 17.78 -6.05 -16.69
N ASP A 922 18.50 -5.87 -17.78
CA ASP A 922 19.93 -6.17 -17.86
C ASP A 922 20.72 -5.41 -16.78
N ARG A 923 21.62 -6.14 -16.09
CA ARG A 923 22.43 -5.70 -14.94
C ARG A 923 21.67 -5.54 -13.60
N ALA A 924 20.44 -6.06 -13.48
CA ALA A 924 19.75 -6.13 -12.19
C ALA A 924 20.63 -6.81 -11.12
N ALA A 925 20.63 -6.25 -9.91
CA ALA A 925 21.44 -6.67 -8.78
C ALA A 925 20.71 -7.73 -7.94
N LEU A 926 21.45 -8.75 -7.48
CA LEU A 926 20.93 -9.79 -6.58
C LEU A 926 21.19 -9.39 -5.12
N PHE A 927 20.17 -9.49 -4.28
CA PHE A 927 20.24 -9.28 -2.83
C PHE A 927 19.76 -10.55 -2.12
N VAL A 928 20.51 -11.04 -1.13
CA VAL A 928 20.16 -12.23 -0.34
C VAL A 928 20.13 -11.86 1.14
N ASN A 929 19.01 -12.13 1.81
CA ASN A 929 18.74 -11.73 3.19
C ASN A 929 19.03 -10.23 3.43
N GLY A 930 18.52 -9.38 2.52
CA GLY A 930 18.68 -7.93 2.57
C GLY A 930 19.98 -7.38 1.98
N ARG A 931 21.00 -8.22 1.75
CA ARG A 931 22.37 -7.78 1.39
C ARG A 931 22.76 -8.12 -0.05
N ARG A 932 23.40 -7.19 -0.76
CA ARG A 932 23.84 -7.40 -2.14
C ARG A 932 24.90 -8.49 -2.23
N VAL A 933 24.74 -9.39 -3.19
CA VAL A 933 25.66 -10.51 -3.46
C VAL A 933 26.17 -10.48 -4.89
N ALA A 934 27.39 -11.01 -5.08
CA ALA A 934 27.98 -11.12 -6.41
C ALA A 934 27.31 -12.25 -7.21
N GLY A 935 26.85 -11.95 -8.42
CA GLY A 935 26.19 -12.92 -9.30
C GLY A 935 25.68 -12.30 -10.59
N THR A 936 24.98 -13.10 -11.39
CA THR A 936 24.34 -12.71 -12.65
C THR A 936 22.89 -13.17 -12.68
N LEU A 937 21.96 -12.31 -13.10
CA LEU A 937 20.63 -12.69 -13.54
C LEU A 937 20.59 -12.87 -15.07
N GLY A 938 19.73 -13.75 -15.54
CA GLY A 938 19.32 -13.85 -16.95
C GLY A 938 18.14 -14.81 -17.09
N CYS A 939 17.59 -14.93 -18.29
CA CYS A 939 16.52 -15.89 -18.57
C CYS A 939 17.04 -17.35 -18.62
N GLU A 940 16.15 -18.32 -18.45
CA GLU A 940 16.41 -19.72 -18.82
C GLU A 940 16.47 -19.88 -20.34
N THR A 941 15.51 -19.24 -21.03
CA THR A 941 15.40 -19.10 -22.49
C THR A 941 14.84 -17.70 -22.80
N GLY A 942 15.21 -17.10 -23.92
CA GLY A 942 14.93 -15.69 -24.23
C GLY A 942 16.04 -14.75 -23.75
N ARG A 943 15.71 -13.48 -23.48
CA ARG A 943 16.63 -12.44 -22.98
C ARG A 943 15.87 -11.41 -22.15
N LEU A 944 16.50 -10.77 -21.17
CA LEU A 944 15.81 -9.72 -20.39
C LEU A 944 15.45 -8.53 -21.31
N PRO A 945 14.30 -7.85 -21.08
CA PRO A 945 13.26 -8.16 -20.09
C PRO A 945 12.27 -9.28 -20.51
N GLU A 946 12.30 -9.70 -21.77
CA GLU A 946 11.39 -10.68 -22.39
C GLU A 946 11.91 -12.13 -22.25
N CYS A 947 11.81 -12.71 -21.05
CA CYS A 947 12.10 -14.14 -20.85
C CYS A 947 10.98 -15.05 -21.38
N ASP A 948 11.33 -16.08 -22.13
CA ASP A 948 10.38 -17.12 -22.54
C ASP A 948 9.75 -17.76 -21.29
N VAL A 949 8.41 -17.82 -21.25
CA VAL A 949 7.60 -18.34 -20.12
C VAL A 949 7.98 -17.77 -18.74
N GLU A 950 8.50 -16.53 -18.71
CA GLU A 950 8.87 -15.76 -17.50
C GLU A 950 9.93 -16.44 -16.61
N ARG A 951 10.72 -17.38 -17.16
CA ARG A 951 11.69 -18.16 -16.38
C ARG A 951 13.08 -17.54 -16.30
N LEU A 952 13.61 -17.51 -15.08
CA LEU A 952 14.83 -16.83 -14.69
C LEU A 952 15.86 -17.78 -14.08
N VAL A 953 17.12 -17.37 -14.19
CA VAL A 953 18.30 -18.07 -13.72
C VAL A 953 19.23 -17.07 -13.05
N ALA A 954 19.24 -17.06 -11.72
CA ALA A 954 20.30 -16.39 -10.96
C ALA A 954 21.48 -17.35 -10.80
N ARG A 955 22.70 -16.86 -10.98
CA ARG A 955 23.95 -17.59 -10.70
C ARG A 955 24.78 -16.76 -9.73
N PHE A 956 25.06 -17.29 -8.55
CA PHE A 956 25.89 -16.62 -7.56
C PHE A 956 27.37 -16.93 -7.81
N VAL A 957 28.25 -15.96 -7.56
CA VAL A 957 29.71 -16.17 -7.64
C VAL A 957 30.18 -17.00 -6.45
N ASP A 958 29.68 -16.66 -5.25
CA ASP A 958 29.85 -17.41 -4.01
C ASP A 958 28.46 -17.84 -3.53
N ALA A 959 28.30 -19.11 -3.14
CA ALA A 959 27.03 -19.61 -2.63
C ALA A 959 26.64 -18.91 -1.31
N PRO A 960 25.36 -18.52 -1.13
CA PRO A 960 24.81 -18.16 0.18
C PRO A 960 25.14 -19.21 1.25
N GLN A 961 25.40 -18.74 2.48
CA GLN A 961 25.81 -19.57 3.63
C GLN A 961 24.97 -20.86 3.72
N PRO A 962 25.58 -22.05 3.76
CA PRO A 962 24.87 -23.30 3.56
C PRO A 962 23.99 -23.67 4.76
N GLY A 963 22.83 -24.26 4.46
CA GLY A 963 21.90 -24.78 5.45
C GLY A 963 20.91 -23.71 5.93
N GLY A 964 19.85 -23.48 5.16
CA GLY A 964 18.74 -22.68 5.64
C GLY A 964 17.80 -22.11 4.58
N LEU A 965 16.80 -21.38 5.08
CA LEU A 965 15.87 -20.56 4.34
C LEU A 965 16.44 -19.14 4.16
N HIS A 966 16.54 -18.73 2.90
CA HIS A 966 17.04 -17.43 2.47
C HIS A 966 15.96 -16.67 1.69
N PHE A 967 16.13 -15.36 1.61
CA PHE A 967 15.22 -14.45 0.91
C PHE A 967 16.01 -13.79 -0.22
N LEU A 968 15.58 -13.99 -1.47
CA LEU A 968 16.10 -13.30 -2.65
C LEU A 968 15.24 -12.07 -2.91
N GLN A 969 15.89 -10.93 -2.99
CA GLN A 969 15.36 -9.74 -3.65
C GLN A 969 16.19 -9.47 -4.91
N VAL A 970 15.59 -8.86 -5.93
CA VAL A 970 16.30 -8.34 -7.11
C VAL A 970 15.95 -6.87 -7.30
N GLN A 971 16.97 -6.05 -7.56
CA GLN A 971 16.78 -4.61 -7.82
C GLN A 971 17.19 -4.28 -9.26
N ASN A 972 16.37 -3.53 -9.99
CA ASN A 972 16.75 -2.99 -11.29
C ASN A 972 17.79 -1.85 -11.14
N PRO A 973 18.67 -1.58 -12.12
CA PRO A 973 19.66 -0.50 -12.02
C PRO A 973 19.00 0.87 -11.80
N GLU A 974 19.29 1.49 -10.65
CA GLU A 974 18.63 2.74 -10.19
C GLU A 974 17.10 2.65 -10.06
N GLY A 975 16.53 1.45 -9.89
CA GLY A 975 15.09 1.24 -9.75
C GLY A 975 14.66 0.51 -8.48
N LEU A 976 13.39 0.08 -8.49
CA LEU A 976 12.74 -0.61 -7.38
C LEU A 976 13.32 -2.00 -7.10
N PHE A 977 13.12 -2.47 -5.87
CA PHE A 977 13.37 -3.84 -5.40
C PHE A 977 12.19 -4.76 -5.75
N SER A 978 12.43 -6.06 -5.80
CA SER A 978 11.35 -7.03 -5.78
C SER A 978 10.74 -7.22 -4.40
N ASN A 979 9.61 -7.93 -4.36
CA ASN A 979 9.19 -8.68 -3.19
C ASN A 979 10.30 -9.63 -2.69
N ASP A 980 10.17 -10.06 -1.44
CA ASP A 980 11.02 -11.09 -0.85
C ASP A 980 10.61 -12.50 -1.32
N MET A 981 11.43 -13.12 -2.18
CA MET A 981 11.19 -14.50 -2.64
C MET A 981 12.02 -15.50 -1.83
N MET A 982 11.36 -16.40 -1.10
CA MET A 982 12.04 -17.48 -0.39
C MET A 982 12.78 -18.45 -1.33
N PHE A 983 13.96 -18.90 -0.90
CA PHE A 983 14.66 -20.04 -1.48
C PHE A 983 15.47 -20.80 -0.42
N PHE A 984 15.80 -22.07 -0.67
CA PHE A 984 16.54 -22.91 0.27
C PHE A 984 17.97 -23.24 -0.22
N SER A 985 18.95 -23.17 0.68
CA SER A 985 20.34 -23.60 0.43
C SER A 985 20.68 -24.87 1.21
N ASN A 986 20.84 -26.00 0.51
CA ASN A 986 21.30 -27.28 1.07
C ASN A 986 22.76 -27.62 0.72
N GLN A 987 23.57 -26.60 0.38
CA GLN A 987 24.95 -26.77 -0.10
C GLN A 987 25.93 -27.37 0.94
N ALA A 988 25.50 -27.47 2.20
CA ALA A 988 26.03 -28.40 3.19
C ALA A 988 24.87 -28.84 4.12
N PRO A 989 25.00 -29.97 4.85
CA PRO A 989 24.08 -30.32 5.92
C PRO A 989 24.04 -29.23 7.01
N LEU A 990 22.87 -29.04 7.62
CA LEU A 990 22.74 -28.19 8.80
C LEU A 990 23.60 -28.72 9.97
N PRO A 991 24.04 -27.85 10.90
CA PRO A 991 24.46 -28.29 12.22
C PRO A 991 23.29 -29.01 12.92
N PRO A 992 23.47 -30.24 13.45
CA PRO A 992 22.37 -31.02 14.01
C PRO A 992 21.60 -30.28 15.11
N ARG A 993 20.29 -30.12 14.91
CA ARG A 993 19.38 -29.60 15.93
C ARG A 993 18.81 -30.78 16.74
N PRO A 994 19.12 -30.93 18.05
CA PRO A 994 18.45 -31.93 18.88
C PRO A 994 16.97 -31.55 19.05
N GLY A 995 16.06 -32.49 18.78
CA GLY A 995 14.63 -32.23 18.77
C GLY A 995 13.80 -33.39 19.32
N ASN A 996 13.41 -33.28 20.59
CA ASN A 996 12.26 -33.97 21.13
C ASN A 996 11.00 -33.21 20.68
N LEU A 997 10.20 -33.84 19.81
CA LEU A 997 9.02 -33.25 19.16
C LEU A 997 7.84 -33.04 20.13
N LEU A 998 7.94 -33.56 21.37
CA LEU A 998 7.02 -33.24 22.46
C LEU A 998 7.50 -32.05 23.31
N ALA A 999 8.80 -31.74 23.27
CA ALA A 999 9.40 -30.63 24.02
C ALA A 999 9.49 -29.32 23.21
N SER A 1000 9.34 -29.38 21.88
CA SER A 1000 9.27 -28.22 20.99
C SER A 1000 7.93 -27.46 21.03
N GLY A 1001 6.89 -28.05 21.64
CA GLY A 1001 5.51 -27.58 21.63
C GLY A 1001 4.56 -28.79 21.58
N GLY A 1002 3.34 -28.66 22.11
CA GLY A 1002 2.38 -29.77 22.18
C GLY A 1002 1.89 -30.14 23.58
N ALA A 1003 0.93 -29.39 24.12
CA ALA A 1003 0.06 -29.89 25.20
C ALA A 1003 -1.26 -30.42 24.59
N PHE A 1004 -1.63 -31.69 24.84
CA PHE A 1004 -2.82 -32.31 24.24
C PHE A 1004 -4.02 -32.22 25.19
N THR A 1005 -4.22 -31.02 25.75
CA THR A 1005 -5.14 -30.70 26.85
C THR A 1005 -6.61 -31.02 26.50
N PRO A 1006 -7.26 -32.00 27.15
CA PRO A 1006 -8.65 -32.33 26.84
C PRO A 1006 -9.61 -31.26 27.40
N GLY A 1007 -10.21 -30.44 26.52
CA GLY A 1007 -11.28 -29.51 26.93
C GLY A 1007 -11.64 -28.36 25.98
N ALA A 1008 -10.74 -27.98 25.06
CA ALA A 1008 -10.92 -26.76 24.23
C ALA A 1008 -11.22 -27.02 22.73
N GLY A 1009 -11.37 -28.27 22.31
CA GLY A 1009 -11.76 -28.62 20.92
C GLY A 1009 -10.64 -28.48 19.86
N GLN A 1010 -9.43 -28.07 20.24
CA GLN A 1010 -8.26 -28.03 19.37
C GLN A 1010 -7.06 -28.67 20.07
N PHE A 1011 -6.27 -29.44 19.32
CA PHE A 1011 -4.91 -29.83 19.70
C PHE A 1011 -3.94 -28.66 19.41
N ASP A 1012 -2.76 -28.67 20.03
CA ASP A 1012 -1.71 -27.68 19.76
C ASP A 1012 -1.30 -27.71 18.27
N LYS A 1013 -0.94 -26.54 17.73
CA LYS A 1013 -0.71 -26.22 16.30
C LYS A 1013 0.36 -27.07 15.60
N HIS A 1014 1.08 -27.88 16.37
CA HIS A 1014 2.24 -28.66 15.95
C HIS A 1014 1.92 -30.14 15.75
N TRP A 1015 0.83 -30.66 16.34
CA TRP A 1015 0.48 -32.09 16.34
C TRP A 1015 -0.89 -32.33 15.69
N ASN A 1016 -0.86 -32.80 14.43
CA ASN A 1016 -2.06 -33.09 13.64
C ASN A 1016 -2.61 -34.49 13.93
N THR A 1017 -3.88 -34.55 14.32
CA THR A 1017 -4.61 -35.79 14.65
C THR A 1017 -5.70 -36.09 13.62
N VAL A 1018 -5.77 -37.32 13.13
CA VAL A 1018 -6.95 -37.82 12.40
C VAL A 1018 -7.72 -38.76 13.31
N GLU A 1019 -8.98 -38.44 13.59
CA GLU A 1019 -9.87 -39.26 14.41
C GLU A 1019 -11.25 -39.37 13.76
N LEU A 1020 -11.65 -40.59 13.38
CA LEU A 1020 -12.95 -40.89 12.76
C LEU A 1020 -13.87 -41.74 13.66
N ALA A 1021 -13.54 -41.86 14.95
CA ALA A 1021 -14.34 -42.56 15.97
C ALA A 1021 -14.13 -41.89 17.34
N THR A 1022 -15.21 -41.60 18.05
CA THR A 1022 -15.29 -40.50 19.04
C THR A 1022 -14.43 -40.63 20.30
N ASN A 1023 -13.65 -39.57 20.54
CA ASN A 1023 -12.83 -39.27 21.71
C ASN A 1023 -11.83 -40.39 22.02
N ALA A 1024 -10.98 -40.70 21.04
CA ALA A 1024 -9.92 -41.67 21.17
C ALA A 1024 -8.62 -41.05 21.70
N ILE A 1025 -8.18 -39.89 21.20
CA ILE A 1025 -6.84 -39.30 21.48
C ILE A 1025 -6.90 -38.26 22.63
N SER A 1026 -5.91 -38.30 23.53
CA SER A 1026 -5.77 -37.41 24.70
C SER A 1026 -4.31 -37.34 25.20
N GLU A 1027 -3.98 -36.39 26.08
CA GLU A 1027 -2.75 -36.45 26.92
C GLU A 1027 -3.09 -36.46 28.41
N ILE A 1028 -2.30 -37.20 29.18
CA ILE A 1028 -2.41 -37.28 30.64
C ILE A 1028 -1.01 -37.30 31.28
N GLY A 1029 -0.48 -36.11 31.60
CA GLY A 1029 0.80 -35.94 32.29
C GLY A 1029 2.01 -35.94 31.36
N GLY A 1030 1.88 -35.38 30.15
CA GLY A 1030 2.90 -35.34 29.11
C GLY A 1030 2.98 -36.60 28.23
N GLU A 1031 2.20 -37.64 28.53
CA GLU A 1031 2.10 -38.87 27.72
C GLU A 1031 0.82 -38.83 26.87
N VAL A 1032 0.96 -39.03 25.56
CA VAL A 1032 -0.19 -39.18 24.65
C VAL A 1032 -0.84 -40.53 24.93
N ARG A 1033 -2.12 -40.54 25.34
CA ARG A 1033 -2.93 -41.74 25.54
C ARG A 1033 -4.05 -41.81 24.51
N ILE A 1034 -4.21 -42.98 23.91
CA ILE A 1034 -5.30 -43.28 22.99
C ILE A 1034 -6.18 -44.41 23.54
N ASP A 1035 -7.48 -44.17 23.69
CA ASP A 1035 -8.54 -45.12 24.10
C ASP A 1035 -9.27 -45.64 22.85
N LEU A 1036 -8.97 -46.88 22.45
CA LEU A 1036 -9.49 -47.49 21.22
C LEU A 1036 -10.55 -48.53 21.53
N LYS A 1037 -11.82 -48.11 21.48
CA LYS A 1037 -13.00 -48.95 21.78
C LYS A 1037 -13.33 -49.97 20.68
N SER A 1038 -12.77 -49.80 19.49
CA SER A 1038 -12.85 -50.73 18.36
C SER A 1038 -11.57 -50.67 17.51
N ALA A 1039 -11.30 -51.72 16.71
CA ALA A 1039 -10.36 -51.61 15.59
C ALA A 1039 -11.07 -50.96 14.40
N ALA A 1040 -10.38 -50.09 13.67
CA ALA A 1040 -10.92 -49.49 12.46
C ALA A 1040 -10.66 -50.34 11.20
N VAL A 1041 -11.43 -50.11 10.14
CA VAL A 1041 -11.25 -50.76 8.83
C VAL A 1041 -9.91 -50.38 8.20
N PHE A 1042 -9.48 -49.13 8.38
CA PHE A 1042 -8.14 -48.65 8.00
C PHE A 1042 -7.41 -48.08 9.22
N PRO A 1043 -6.10 -48.35 9.39
CA PRO A 1043 -5.39 -48.06 10.64
C PRO A 1043 -5.15 -46.57 10.89
N TRP A 1044 -5.23 -45.73 9.85
CA TRP A 1044 -5.11 -44.27 9.91
C TRP A 1044 -6.38 -43.56 10.42
N HIS A 1045 -7.49 -44.28 10.67
CA HIS A 1045 -8.71 -43.69 11.27
C HIS A 1045 -8.50 -43.18 12.72
N ALA A 1046 -7.40 -43.58 13.35
CA ALA A 1046 -6.79 -42.89 14.49
C ALA A 1046 -5.29 -42.74 14.18
N GLN A 1047 -4.83 -41.52 13.98
CA GLN A 1047 -3.44 -41.19 13.62
C GLN A 1047 -3.01 -39.93 14.38
N ILE A 1048 -1.74 -39.87 14.79
CA ILE A 1048 -1.05 -38.62 15.17
C ILE A 1048 0.12 -38.35 14.22
N SER A 1049 0.41 -37.09 13.95
CA SER A 1049 1.54 -36.69 13.11
C SER A 1049 2.08 -35.30 13.45
N HIS A 1050 3.34 -35.04 13.11
CA HIS A 1050 4.05 -33.76 13.35
C HIS A 1050 4.93 -33.44 12.14
N ALA A 1051 4.91 -32.20 11.65
CA ALA A 1051 5.75 -31.75 10.54
C ALA A 1051 7.22 -31.68 10.95
N ALA A 1052 8.14 -32.11 10.10
CA ALA A 1052 9.57 -32.11 10.37
C ALA A 1052 10.37 -32.03 9.06
N MET A 1053 11.07 -30.92 8.85
CA MET A 1053 11.99 -30.73 7.73
C MET A 1053 13.09 -31.79 7.72
N VAL A 1054 13.38 -32.34 6.53
CA VAL A 1054 14.47 -33.30 6.28
C VAL A 1054 15.27 -32.97 5.03
N ILE A 1055 16.56 -33.29 5.04
CA ILE A 1055 17.52 -32.93 3.98
C ILE A 1055 17.89 -34.16 3.14
N ALA A 1056 17.97 -33.99 1.81
CA ALA A 1056 18.44 -35.02 0.88
C ALA A 1056 19.80 -35.61 1.28
N GLY A 1057 19.90 -36.94 1.31
CA GLY A 1057 21.12 -37.67 1.65
C GLY A 1057 21.46 -37.68 3.14
N GLN A 1058 20.80 -36.88 3.98
CA GLN A 1058 21.00 -36.92 5.42
C GLN A 1058 20.34 -38.16 6.03
N GLN A 1059 21.01 -38.76 7.01
CA GLN A 1059 20.49 -39.88 7.78
C GLN A 1059 19.81 -39.37 9.05
N TYR A 1060 18.65 -39.96 9.37
CA TYR A 1060 17.86 -39.65 10.54
C TYR A 1060 17.47 -40.92 11.28
N THR A 1061 17.34 -40.83 12.60
CA THR A 1061 16.72 -41.84 13.45
C THR A 1061 15.49 -41.26 14.13
N LEU A 1062 14.31 -41.76 13.79
CA LEU A 1062 13.07 -41.52 14.54
C LEU A 1062 13.10 -42.41 15.78
N CYS A 1063 12.98 -41.84 16.98
CA CYS A 1063 12.87 -42.58 18.22
C CYS A 1063 11.63 -42.17 19.02
N TYR A 1064 11.07 -43.10 19.77
CA TYR A 1064 9.92 -42.88 20.66
C TYR A 1064 9.85 -44.00 21.71
N ASP A 1065 9.23 -43.71 22.86
CA ASP A 1065 8.84 -44.71 23.83
C ASP A 1065 7.36 -45.05 23.68
N ALA A 1066 7.00 -46.32 23.85
CA ALA A 1066 5.61 -46.76 23.71
C ALA A 1066 5.23 -47.93 24.63
N ARG A 1067 3.94 -48.01 24.99
CA ARG A 1067 3.29 -49.18 25.62
C ARG A 1067 1.84 -49.32 25.16
N ALA A 1068 1.20 -50.44 25.49
CA ALA A 1068 -0.21 -50.67 25.23
C ALA A 1068 -0.91 -51.48 26.34
N ALA A 1069 -2.24 -51.43 26.41
CA ALA A 1069 -3.03 -52.20 27.38
C ALA A 1069 -2.89 -53.73 27.23
N GLY A 1070 -2.41 -54.20 26.08
CA GLY A 1070 -2.05 -55.60 25.81
C GLY A 1070 -1.16 -55.71 24.57
N PRO A 1071 -0.68 -56.93 24.23
CA PRO A 1071 0.16 -57.13 23.05
C PRO A 1071 -0.55 -56.70 21.75
N ARG A 1072 0.04 -55.73 21.03
CA ARG A 1072 -0.49 -55.20 19.76
C ARG A 1072 0.63 -54.63 18.89
N PHE A 1073 0.27 -54.23 17.67
CA PHE A 1073 1.15 -53.45 16.80
C PHE A 1073 0.69 -51.98 16.70
N ILE A 1074 1.64 -51.08 16.50
CA ILE A 1074 1.42 -49.75 15.90
C ILE A 1074 2.26 -49.65 14.62
N THR A 1075 2.03 -48.61 13.82
CA THR A 1075 2.87 -48.29 12.66
C THR A 1075 3.41 -46.88 12.84
N ALA A 1076 4.74 -46.71 12.82
CA ALA A 1076 5.41 -45.41 12.80
C ALA A 1076 6.14 -45.23 11.47
N TYR A 1077 6.15 -44.02 10.92
CA TYR A 1077 6.81 -43.74 9.65
C TYR A 1077 7.06 -42.24 9.44
N MET A 1078 7.74 -41.93 8.34
CA MET A 1078 7.85 -40.58 7.81
C MET A 1078 7.39 -40.58 6.34
N ASP A 1079 6.57 -39.62 5.95
CA ASP A 1079 6.12 -39.43 4.57
C ASP A 1079 6.28 -37.97 4.11
N SER A 1080 6.16 -37.76 2.80
CA SER A 1080 6.23 -36.45 2.16
C SER A 1080 4.85 -35.84 2.02
N ASN A 1081 4.68 -34.58 2.44
CA ASN A 1081 3.47 -33.79 2.20
C ASN A 1081 3.46 -33.19 0.76
N LEU A 1082 4.60 -33.17 0.07
CA LEU A 1082 4.72 -32.71 -1.31
C LEU A 1082 4.19 -33.74 -2.32
N ASP A 1083 4.51 -35.03 -2.11
CA ASP A 1083 4.21 -36.12 -3.05
C ASP A 1083 3.12 -37.07 -2.49
N GLU A 1084 1.90 -36.57 -2.26
CA GLU A 1084 0.69 -37.37 -1.88
C GLU A 1084 0.92 -38.45 -0.80
N TRP A 1085 1.58 -38.10 0.31
CA TRP A 1085 1.89 -39.02 1.42
C TRP A 1085 2.83 -40.18 1.04
N ARG A 1086 3.65 -40.01 0.00
CA ARG A 1086 4.69 -40.98 -0.35
C ARG A 1086 5.68 -41.14 0.80
N ASN A 1087 5.76 -42.36 1.33
CA ASN A 1087 6.68 -42.71 2.41
C ASN A 1087 8.15 -42.42 2.05
N ILE A 1088 8.87 -41.74 2.94
CA ILE A 1088 10.30 -41.42 2.82
C ILE A 1088 11.17 -42.11 3.88
N SER A 1089 10.58 -42.75 4.89
CA SER A 1089 11.30 -43.54 5.91
C SER A 1089 11.74 -44.93 5.46
N GLY A 1090 11.71 -45.24 4.16
CA GLY A 1090 12.05 -46.56 3.61
C GLY A 1090 11.02 -47.66 3.92
N GLY A 1091 9.78 -47.28 4.21
CA GLY A 1091 8.67 -48.18 4.55
C GLY A 1091 7.87 -47.71 5.77
N GLN A 1092 6.79 -48.44 6.06
CA GLN A 1092 6.00 -48.33 7.29
C GLN A 1092 6.58 -49.24 8.38
N HIS A 1093 6.96 -48.69 9.54
CA HIS A 1093 7.70 -49.43 10.57
C HIS A 1093 6.80 -49.90 11.70
N ARG A 1094 6.66 -51.23 11.80
CA ARG A 1094 5.61 -51.85 12.61
C ARG A 1094 6.15 -52.31 13.97
N ALA A 1095 6.03 -51.47 14.99
CA ALA A 1095 6.46 -51.78 16.34
C ALA A 1095 5.46 -52.68 17.08
N HIS A 1096 5.95 -53.72 17.77
CA HIS A 1096 5.15 -54.59 18.62
C HIS A 1096 5.22 -54.12 20.07
N LEU A 1097 4.10 -53.62 20.60
CA LEU A 1097 3.97 -53.07 21.94
C LEU A 1097 3.60 -54.15 22.96
N THR A 1098 3.97 -53.91 24.22
CA THR A 1098 3.53 -54.70 25.37
C THR A 1098 3.00 -53.78 26.49
N THR A 1099 2.60 -54.36 27.63
CA THR A 1099 2.18 -53.62 28.83
C THR A 1099 3.34 -52.90 29.54
N THR A 1100 4.58 -53.16 29.16
CA THR A 1100 5.78 -52.46 29.65
C THR A 1100 6.17 -51.37 28.66
N ARG A 1101 6.60 -50.18 29.12
CA ARG A 1101 7.14 -49.14 28.21
C ARG A 1101 8.47 -49.60 27.62
N GLN A 1102 8.59 -49.48 26.30
CA GLN A 1102 9.74 -49.92 25.52
C GLN A 1102 10.15 -48.78 24.58
N ARG A 1103 11.46 -48.54 24.43
CA ARG A 1103 12.00 -47.58 23.46
C ARG A 1103 12.13 -48.24 22.10
N PHE A 1104 11.66 -47.55 21.08
CA PHE A 1104 11.75 -47.93 19.67
C PHE A 1104 12.57 -46.88 18.92
N SER A 1105 13.24 -47.33 17.86
CA SER A 1105 14.08 -46.49 17.01
C SER A 1105 14.09 -47.05 15.58
N HIS A 1106 13.94 -46.18 14.58
CA HIS A 1106 14.11 -46.53 13.18
C HIS A 1106 15.02 -45.52 12.48
N THR A 1107 16.06 -46.02 11.79
CA THR A 1107 17.05 -45.21 11.06
C THR A 1107 16.84 -45.31 9.56
N PHE A 1108 16.79 -44.17 8.87
CA PHE A 1108 16.58 -44.04 7.43
C PHE A 1108 17.41 -42.89 6.86
N THR A 1109 17.65 -42.91 5.55
CA THR A 1109 18.26 -41.80 4.81
C THR A 1109 17.23 -41.28 3.82
N VAL A 1110 16.98 -39.97 3.84
CA VAL A 1110 15.93 -39.37 3.00
C VAL A 1110 16.48 -39.06 1.61
N ALA A 1111 15.74 -39.37 0.55
CA ALA A 1111 16.21 -39.26 -0.83
C ALA A 1111 16.15 -37.83 -1.41
N GLN A 1112 15.27 -36.97 -0.88
CA GLN A 1112 15.04 -35.59 -1.34
C GLN A 1112 14.90 -34.67 -0.12
N THR A 1113 15.20 -33.37 -0.27
CA THR A 1113 14.93 -32.40 0.78
C THR A 1113 13.44 -32.10 0.76
N ASP A 1114 12.78 -32.20 1.91
CA ASP A 1114 11.37 -31.91 2.08
C ASP A 1114 11.21 -31.03 3.32
N LEU A 1115 10.66 -29.83 3.13
CA LEU A 1115 10.45 -28.84 4.19
C LEU A 1115 9.17 -29.13 4.99
N PHE A 1116 8.26 -29.95 4.44
CA PHE A 1116 6.90 -30.19 4.93
C PHE A 1116 6.60 -31.68 5.20
N ALA A 1117 7.59 -32.56 5.06
CA ALA A 1117 7.49 -33.96 5.45
C ALA A 1117 7.00 -34.11 6.90
N ARG A 1118 6.33 -35.22 7.21
CA ARG A 1118 5.77 -35.45 8.55
C ARG A 1118 6.19 -36.80 9.13
N VAL A 1119 6.47 -36.80 10.43
CA VAL A 1119 6.50 -38.02 11.25
C VAL A 1119 5.06 -38.40 11.57
N ALA A 1120 4.67 -39.65 11.33
CA ALA A 1120 3.29 -40.12 11.51
C ALA A 1120 3.22 -41.48 12.22
N PHE A 1121 2.15 -41.66 13.00
CA PHE A 1121 1.84 -42.89 13.73
C PHE A 1121 0.40 -43.32 13.46
N ASP A 1122 0.18 -44.47 12.80
CA ASP A 1122 -1.13 -45.11 12.71
C ASP A 1122 -1.42 -45.91 13.99
N LEU A 1123 -2.63 -45.78 14.54
CA LEU A 1123 -2.97 -46.26 15.88
C LEU A 1123 -4.21 -47.17 15.93
N ALA A 1124 -5.09 -47.16 14.93
CA ALA A 1124 -6.37 -47.89 14.99
C ALA A 1124 -6.30 -49.42 14.68
N GLN A 1125 -5.11 -50.04 14.67
CA GLN A 1125 -4.92 -51.46 14.32
C GLN A 1125 -5.60 -52.47 15.28
N SER A 1126 -6.00 -52.06 16.49
CA SER A 1126 -6.59 -52.96 17.50
C SER A 1126 -7.34 -52.19 18.60
N PRO A 1127 -8.36 -52.78 19.25
CA PRO A 1127 -9.12 -52.15 20.34
C PRO A 1127 -8.39 -52.26 21.69
N LEU A 1128 -7.17 -51.74 21.73
CA LEU A 1128 -6.30 -51.76 22.91
C LEU A 1128 -5.58 -50.42 23.00
N ASP A 1129 -5.69 -49.76 24.15
CA ASP A 1129 -5.05 -48.48 24.42
C ASP A 1129 -3.58 -48.50 24.03
N VAL A 1130 -3.11 -47.39 23.47
CA VAL A 1130 -1.70 -47.09 23.23
C VAL A 1130 -1.33 -45.88 24.06
N GLN A 1131 -0.08 -45.84 24.50
CA GLN A 1131 0.51 -44.64 25.08
C GLN A 1131 1.90 -44.38 24.46
N LEU A 1132 2.17 -43.13 24.10
CA LEU A 1132 3.38 -42.67 23.40
C LEU A 1132 4.05 -41.50 24.15
N ASP A 1133 5.38 -41.52 24.17
CA ASP A 1133 6.24 -40.62 24.95
C ASP A 1133 7.62 -40.47 24.26
N ASN A 1134 8.42 -39.46 24.64
CA ASN A 1134 9.79 -39.18 24.16
C ASN A 1134 9.99 -39.26 22.62
N ILE A 1135 9.00 -38.80 21.85
CA ILE A 1135 9.05 -38.81 20.38
C ILE A 1135 10.07 -37.76 19.91
N GLY A 1136 11.09 -38.16 19.15
CA GLY A 1136 12.09 -37.26 18.60
C GLY A 1136 12.68 -37.75 17.28
N LEU A 1137 13.04 -36.80 16.41
CA LEU A 1137 13.73 -37.07 15.14
C LEU A 1137 15.17 -36.58 15.28
N TYR A 1138 16.13 -37.50 15.30
CA TYR A 1138 17.54 -37.23 15.55
C TYR A 1138 18.34 -37.40 14.27
N GLU A 1139 19.32 -36.56 14.01
CA GLU A 1139 20.26 -36.75 12.90
C GLU A 1139 21.28 -37.86 13.21
N GLY A 1140 21.67 -38.62 12.18
CA GLY A 1140 22.56 -39.78 12.29
C GLY A 1140 21.83 -41.09 12.60
N SER A 1141 22.56 -42.04 13.17
CA SER A 1141 22.15 -43.44 13.38
C SER A 1141 21.80 -43.82 14.83
N THR A 1142 21.63 -42.82 15.70
CA THR A 1142 21.44 -43.02 17.14
C THR A 1142 20.41 -42.06 17.72
N CYS A 1143 19.54 -42.55 18.59
CA CYS A 1143 18.72 -41.67 19.44
C CYS A 1143 19.63 -40.80 20.32
N GLY A 1144 19.35 -39.50 20.38
CA GLY A 1144 19.96 -38.61 21.35
C GLY A 1144 19.37 -38.76 22.76
N VAL A 1145 19.89 -37.91 23.65
CA VAL A 1145 19.12 -37.47 24.83
C VAL A 1145 17.97 -36.60 24.32
N PRO A 1146 16.71 -36.82 24.75
CA PRO A 1146 15.58 -35.95 24.43
C PRO A 1146 15.73 -34.54 25.01
#